data_AF-A0A6F8Y8L2-F1
#
_entry.id   AF-A0A6F8Y8L2-F1
#
_cell.length_a   1.000
_cell.length_b   1.000
_cell.length_c   1.000
_cell.angle_alpha   90.00
_cell.angle_beta   90.00
_cell.angle_gamma   90.00
#
_symmetry.space_group_name_H-M   'P 1'
#
loop_
_entity.id
_entity.type
_entity.pdbx_description
1 polymer ?
#
loop_
_entity_poly.entity_id
_entity_poly.type
_entity_poly.pdbx_seq_one_letter_code
_entity_poly.pdbx_strand_id
1 'polypeptide(L)'
;MPGLVGLMRDMAARKVRLVEVESAKPSPFARSLLFGYVGAFLYEGDAPLAERRAAALALDSTLLGELLGRVDLRELLEPAVVTATERQLQWLSDERRPRDAEDVAELLRLLGDLSDADFAARGVAPEWPVELERAKRALRVRVAGEERWIAVEDAGRYRDALGVALPVGVAQAYVEPVPDPLGDLVARYARTHAPFTAAACAARFGLGVFVLEQALRRLAATGRVVSGEFSPDGAGAEWCDAEVLRMLRRRSLAALRREIEPVPPRALATFLPRWQHVGASSRGVEAVAAAVEQLQGAAVPASALERLVLPGRVADYSPAYLDELCASGEVLWAGSGAIAGGDGWVTLAYADAAPLLLPPPDESLALTPLHQAVLDALADGQALFFRTLSDRVGPALSAGSPAGSDVTWSDAGSGSPTWSGAGPGSATSSGTGSGSATSSGAGSGSATWSGAGPGSLTDEDLAAAVWDLVWAGWLTNDTLAPLRTLIGGGGGAHRAKPAAPRTRYRRPGRVALPSRTGPPTVAGRWSRLPERDTDPTRRAAAVADALLERHGVVTRGAVAAEGVTGGFAAVYPVLAALEERGAARRGYFVEGLGAAQFAVPGAVDRLRALADEHRRTPTTLVLAATDPASPYGAALPWPERVVAQEGTGHRPGRKAGALVVLVAGELTLYVERGGRTLLSFVDDDEALAAAAKALADAVHTGALGALSVERADGEAVFTSPLRDALTSAGFRATPRGLRLRG
;
A
#
# COMPACT_ATOMS: atom_id res chain seq x y z
N MET A 1 26.58 32.39 18.91
CA MET A 1 27.04 33.46 17.99
C MET A 1 26.79 34.85 18.61
N PRO A 2 27.76 35.44 19.35
CA PRO A 2 27.56 36.73 20.01
C PRO A 2 27.26 37.89 19.05
N GLY A 3 27.91 37.94 17.87
CA GLY A 3 27.72 39.00 16.88
C GLY A 3 26.30 39.06 16.31
N LEU A 4 25.62 37.92 16.15
CA LEU A 4 24.22 37.87 15.69
C LEU A 4 23.27 38.52 16.73
N VAL A 5 23.51 38.26 18.02
CA VAL A 5 22.72 38.86 19.11
C VAL A 5 22.95 40.39 19.17
N GLY A 6 24.17 40.85 18.89
CA GLY A 6 24.46 42.28 18.70
C GLY A 6 23.67 42.88 17.55
N LEU A 7 23.78 42.31 16.35
CA LEU A 7 23.08 42.77 15.15
C LEU A 7 21.55 42.84 15.34
N MET A 8 20.95 41.80 15.94
CA MET A 8 19.51 41.79 16.23
C MET A 8 19.09 42.90 17.21
N ARG A 9 19.92 43.21 18.22
CA ARG A 9 19.66 44.35 19.12
C ARG A 9 19.79 45.69 18.41
N ASP A 10 20.79 45.86 17.53
CA ASP A 10 20.99 47.12 16.82
C ASP A 10 19.94 47.34 15.70
N MET A 11 19.40 46.27 15.11
CA MET A 11 18.20 46.32 14.27
C MET A 11 16.95 46.69 15.08
N ALA A 12 16.71 46.03 16.22
CA ALA A 12 15.57 46.34 17.10
C ALA A 12 15.62 47.78 17.64
N ALA A 13 16.81 48.27 17.96
CA ALA A 13 17.08 49.66 18.37
C ALA A 13 17.11 50.66 17.20
N ARG A 14 16.82 50.22 15.96
CA ARG A 14 16.85 51.01 14.71
C ARG A 14 18.17 51.75 14.42
N LYS A 15 19.28 51.27 15.00
CA LYS A 15 20.64 51.77 14.69
C LYS A 15 21.14 51.22 13.35
N VAL A 16 20.66 50.03 12.95
CA VAL A 16 20.87 49.46 11.62
C VAL A 16 19.65 49.79 10.74
N ARG A 17 19.90 50.44 9.61
CA ARG A 17 18.89 50.69 8.57
C ARG A 17 18.84 49.50 7.61
N LEU A 18 17.70 48.80 7.57
CA LEU A 18 17.41 47.85 6.50
C LEU A 18 17.11 48.61 5.20
N VAL A 19 17.66 48.13 4.09
CA VAL A 19 17.29 48.57 2.74
C VAL A 19 17.09 47.30 1.92
N GLU A 20 15.86 47.06 1.47
CA GLU A 20 15.58 45.97 0.54
C GLU A 20 15.98 46.41 -0.87
N VAL A 21 16.75 45.55 -1.55
CA VAL A 21 17.20 45.76 -2.93
C VAL A 21 16.90 44.49 -3.70
N GLU A 22 15.89 44.54 -4.55
CA GLU A 22 15.55 43.46 -5.45
C GLU A 22 16.50 43.49 -6.67
N SER A 23 17.13 42.37 -7.00
CA SER A 23 18.15 42.29 -8.04
C SER A 23 17.87 41.14 -9.00
N ALA A 24 18.04 41.40 -10.31
CA ALA A 24 17.76 40.42 -11.36
C ALA A 24 18.72 39.22 -11.39
N LYS A 25 19.81 39.26 -10.60
CA LYS A 25 20.72 38.14 -10.33
C LYS A 25 21.02 38.09 -8.83
N PRO A 26 21.08 36.90 -8.21
CA PRO A 26 21.38 36.79 -6.78
C PRO A 26 22.79 37.27 -6.44
N SER A 27 22.94 37.85 -5.25
CA SER A 27 24.23 38.35 -4.76
C SER A 27 25.25 37.21 -4.58
N PRO A 28 26.57 37.47 -4.59
CA PRO A 28 27.59 36.43 -4.40
C PRO A 28 27.41 35.58 -3.14
N PHE A 29 26.88 36.18 -2.07
CA PHE A 29 26.58 35.49 -0.81
C PHE A 29 25.29 34.66 -0.87
N ALA A 30 24.24 35.15 -1.53
CA ALA A 30 23.03 34.35 -1.77
C ALA A 30 23.33 33.17 -2.71
N ARG A 31 24.19 33.39 -3.73
CA ARG A 31 24.66 32.37 -4.67
C ARG A 31 25.34 31.21 -3.93
N SER A 32 26.28 31.47 -3.00
CA SER A 32 26.95 30.40 -2.25
C SER A 32 26.02 29.62 -1.31
N LEU A 33 25.04 30.26 -0.67
CA LEU A 33 24.05 29.58 0.17
C LEU A 33 23.12 28.66 -0.66
N LEU A 34 22.64 29.14 -1.81
CA LEU A 34 21.85 28.33 -2.74
C LEU A 34 22.65 27.12 -3.24
N PHE A 35 23.92 27.31 -3.61
CA PHE A 35 24.78 26.19 -4.03
C PHE A 35 25.13 25.20 -2.90
N GLY A 36 25.29 25.65 -1.66
CA GLY A 36 25.54 24.75 -0.52
C GLY A 36 24.37 23.80 -0.26
N TYR A 37 23.14 24.29 -0.39
CA TYR A 37 21.91 23.48 -0.30
C TYR A 37 21.80 22.48 -1.47
N VAL A 38 22.07 22.94 -2.70
CA VAL A 38 22.08 22.09 -3.90
C VAL A 38 23.13 20.97 -3.83
N GLY A 39 24.32 21.27 -3.30
CA GLY A 39 25.39 20.29 -3.12
C GLY A 39 25.00 19.16 -2.16
N ALA A 40 24.31 19.46 -1.06
CA ALA A 40 23.80 18.41 -0.18
C ALA A 40 22.73 17.54 -0.88
N PHE A 41 21.76 18.17 -1.54
CA PHE A 41 20.63 17.48 -2.16
C PHE A 41 20.99 16.59 -3.38
N LEU A 42 22.04 16.93 -4.13
CA LEU A 42 22.48 16.12 -5.28
C LEU A 42 23.25 14.85 -4.88
N TYR A 43 23.75 14.77 -3.65
CA TYR A 43 24.51 13.61 -3.16
C TYR A 43 23.77 12.79 -2.08
N GLU A 44 22.58 13.22 -1.63
CA GLU A 44 21.69 12.42 -0.78
C GLU A 44 20.84 11.45 -1.62
N GLY A 45 21.28 10.19 -1.72
CA GLY A 45 20.59 9.14 -2.48
C GLY A 45 19.24 8.67 -1.90
N ASP A 46 18.82 9.19 -0.74
CA ASP A 46 17.64 8.69 -0.02
C ASP A 46 16.34 9.43 -0.38
N ALA A 47 16.41 10.54 -1.10
CA ALA A 47 15.22 11.27 -1.56
C ALA A 47 14.51 10.55 -2.75
N PRO A 48 13.17 10.36 -2.69
CA PRO A 48 12.37 9.85 -3.81
C PRO A 48 12.64 10.57 -5.15
N LEU A 49 12.56 9.84 -6.27
CA LEU A 49 12.78 10.42 -7.62
C LEU A 49 11.86 11.63 -7.90
N ALA A 50 10.60 11.58 -7.48
CA ALA A 50 9.64 12.69 -7.66
C ALA A 50 10.05 13.93 -6.84
N GLU A 51 10.48 13.75 -5.60
CA GLU A 51 10.98 14.86 -4.75
C GLU A 51 12.26 15.47 -5.32
N ARG A 52 13.18 14.66 -5.84
CA ARG A 52 14.38 15.14 -6.54
C ARG A 52 14.03 15.98 -7.77
N ARG A 53 13.05 15.56 -8.59
CA ARG A 53 12.55 16.36 -9.73
C ARG A 53 11.87 17.66 -9.29
N ALA A 54 11.02 17.61 -8.27
CA ALA A 54 10.35 18.80 -7.72
C ALA A 54 11.34 19.80 -7.10
N ALA A 55 12.37 19.31 -6.42
CA ALA A 55 13.47 20.13 -5.90
C ALA A 55 14.29 20.76 -7.03
N ALA A 56 14.65 19.99 -8.07
CA ALA A 56 15.36 20.50 -9.24
C ALA A 56 14.58 21.61 -9.97
N LEU A 57 13.25 21.45 -10.13
CA LEU A 57 12.37 22.47 -10.70
C LEU A 57 12.29 23.76 -9.87
N ALA A 58 12.50 23.67 -8.56
CA ALA A 58 12.49 24.83 -7.66
C ALA A 58 13.79 25.66 -7.73
N LEU A 59 14.86 25.14 -8.33
CA LEU A 59 16.14 25.84 -8.48
C LEU A 59 16.13 26.88 -9.60
N ASP A 60 17.02 27.87 -9.49
CA ASP A 60 17.21 28.87 -10.55
C ASP A 60 18.08 28.31 -11.68
N SER A 61 17.45 28.04 -12.82
CA SER A 61 18.08 27.49 -14.03
C SER A 61 19.10 28.45 -14.66
N THR A 62 19.03 29.76 -14.38
CA THR A 62 20.03 30.72 -14.89
C THR A 62 21.39 30.55 -14.20
N LEU A 63 21.38 30.23 -12.89
CA LEU A 63 22.60 29.94 -12.13
C LEU A 63 23.25 28.61 -12.52
N LEU A 64 22.43 27.60 -12.84
CA LEU A 64 22.90 26.29 -13.29
C LEU A 64 23.52 26.39 -14.69
N GLY A 65 22.85 27.09 -15.63
CA GLY A 65 23.34 27.28 -17.00
C GLY A 65 24.62 28.12 -17.12
N GLU A 66 24.87 29.04 -16.19
CA GLU A 66 26.12 29.83 -16.15
C GLU A 66 27.36 28.99 -15.76
N LEU A 67 27.20 27.79 -15.16
CA LEU A 67 28.30 27.02 -14.58
C LEU A 67 28.44 25.58 -15.10
N LEU A 68 27.35 24.94 -15.57
CA LEU A 68 27.35 23.54 -16.02
C LEU A 68 27.24 23.39 -17.54
N GLY A 69 27.06 24.48 -18.29
CA GLY A 69 26.64 24.42 -19.69
C GLY A 69 25.12 24.29 -19.84
N ARG A 70 24.65 23.94 -21.04
CA ARG A 70 23.21 23.88 -21.34
C ARG A 70 22.49 22.96 -20.35
N VAL A 71 21.48 23.50 -19.67
CA VAL A 71 20.62 22.72 -18.79
C VAL A 71 19.52 22.10 -19.63
N ASP A 72 19.53 20.78 -19.72
CA ASP A 72 18.55 19.99 -20.46
C ASP A 72 17.21 19.94 -19.69
N LEU A 73 16.36 20.93 -19.93
CA LEU A 73 15.08 21.09 -19.23
C LEU A 73 14.02 20.03 -19.64
N ARG A 74 14.29 19.23 -20.68
CA ARG A 74 13.48 18.08 -21.13
C ARG A 74 13.06 17.12 -20.01
N GLU A 75 13.90 16.91 -18.99
CA GLU A 75 13.61 15.95 -17.91
C GLU A 75 12.77 16.56 -16.77
N LEU A 76 12.51 17.87 -16.81
CA LEU A 76 11.86 18.62 -15.74
C LEU A 76 10.47 19.16 -16.11
N LEU A 77 10.11 19.23 -17.38
CA LEU A 77 8.77 19.66 -17.82
C LEU A 77 7.88 18.44 -18.10
N GLU A 78 6.70 18.41 -17.49
CA GLU A 78 5.76 17.30 -17.66
C GLU A 78 5.06 17.40 -19.03
N PRO A 79 5.18 16.41 -19.94
CA PRO A 79 4.68 16.53 -21.31
C PRO A 79 3.18 16.85 -21.40
N ALA A 80 2.37 16.22 -20.55
CA ALA A 80 0.93 16.49 -20.48
C ALA A 80 0.62 17.95 -20.10
N VAL A 81 1.44 18.57 -19.24
CA VAL A 81 1.30 19.98 -18.84
C VAL A 81 1.68 20.91 -19.99
N VAL A 82 2.71 20.55 -20.78
CA VAL A 82 3.12 21.31 -21.97
C VAL A 82 1.98 21.32 -22.99
N THR A 83 1.49 20.16 -23.41
CA THR A 83 0.40 20.04 -24.39
C THR A 83 -0.89 20.70 -23.91
N ALA A 84 -1.29 20.51 -22.64
CA ALA A 84 -2.50 21.13 -22.10
C ALA A 84 -2.39 22.66 -22.04
N THR A 85 -1.21 23.19 -21.69
CA THR A 85 -0.96 24.64 -21.66
C THR A 85 -0.95 25.23 -23.07
N GLU A 86 -0.33 24.57 -24.05
CA GLU A 86 -0.38 25.01 -25.44
C GLU A 86 -1.81 25.09 -25.97
N ARG A 87 -2.61 24.02 -25.77
CA ARG A 87 -4.02 24.01 -26.16
C ARG A 87 -4.80 25.15 -25.50
N GLN A 88 -4.51 25.49 -24.25
CA GLN A 88 -5.16 26.61 -23.57
C GLN A 88 -4.74 27.97 -24.16
N LEU A 89 -3.44 28.17 -24.42
CA LEU A 89 -2.92 29.40 -25.05
C LEU A 89 -3.48 29.59 -26.47
N GLN A 90 -3.65 28.50 -27.22
CA GLN A 90 -4.22 28.47 -28.57
C GLN A 90 -5.76 28.55 -28.62
N TRP A 91 -6.46 28.58 -27.47
CA TRP A 91 -7.93 28.51 -27.36
C TRP A 91 -8.54 27.23 -27.98
N LEU A 92 -7.84 26.10 -27.82
CA LEU A 92 -8.26 24.74 -28.21
C LEU A 92 -8.72 23.90 -27.00
N SER A 93 -8.94 24.52 -25.84
CA SER A 93 -9.55 23.92 -24.64
C SER A 93 -11.04 24.21 -24.59
N ASP A 94 -11.86 23.26 -24.13
CA ASP A 94 -13.33 23.41 -24.11
C ASP A 94 -13.83 24.62 -23.30
N GLU A 95 -13.08 25.03 -22.27
CA GLU A 95 -13.35 26.25 -21.48
C GLU A 95 -13.23 27.58 -22.27
N ARG A 96 -12.61 27.57 -23.46
CA ARG A 96 -12.28 28.77 -24.25
C ARG A 96 -12.73 28.71 -25.71
N ARG A 97 -13.75 27.92 -26.03
CA ARG A 97 -14.34 27.93 -27.38
C ARG A 97 -15.04 29.28 -27.64
N PRO A 98 -14.77 29.98 -28.76
CA PRO A 98 -15.50 31.19 -29.16
C PRO A 98 -17.00 30.94 -29.33
N ARG A 99 -17.84 31.91 -28.95
CA ARG A 99 -19.32 31.80 -28.98
C ARG A 99 -19.98 32.81 -29.92
N ASP A 100 -19.28 33.86 -30.30
CA ASP A 100 -19.76 34.94 -31.16
C ASP A 100 -18.61 35.64 -31.90
N ALA A 101 -18.93 36.65 -32.70
CA ALA A 101 -17.96 37.42 -33.47
C ALA A 101 -17.03 38.32 -32.62
N GLU A 102 -17.39 38.66 -31.38
CA GLU A 102 -16.50 39.41 -30.48
C GLU A 102 -15.42 38.49 -29.91
N ASP A 103 -15.77 37.25 -29.53
CA ASP A 103 -14.79 36.22 -29.16
C ASP A 103 -13.81 35.95 -30.34
N VAL A 104 -14.24 36.06 -31.61
CA VAL A 104 -13.37 35.95 -32.80
C VAL A 104 -12.45 37.18 -32.98
N ALA A 105 -12.94 38.39 -32.72
CA ALA A 105 -12.11 39.59 -32.77
C ALA A 105 -11.01 39.56 -31.69
N GLU A 106 -11.35 39.11 -30.48
CA GLU A 106 -10.39 38.87 -29.39
C GLU A 106 -9.39 37.77 -29.74
N LEU A 107 -9.84 36.69 -30.39
CA LEU A 107 -8.97 35.60 -30.86
C LEU A 107 -7.91 36.10 -31.87
N LEU A 108 -8.31 36.92 -32.87
CA LEU A 108 -7.38 37.54 -33.82
C LEU A 108 -6.41 38.51 -33.13
N ARG A 109 -6.89 39.29 -32.15
CA ARG A 109 -6.08 40.23 -31.38
C ARG A 109 -5.01 39.52 -30.52
N LEU A 110 -5.33 38.33 -29.99
CA LEU A 110 -4.43 37.55 -29.14
C LEU A 110 -3.47 36.66 -29.95
N LEU A 111 -4.00 35.87 -30.90
CA LEU A 111 -3.23 34.89 -31.66
C LEU A 111 -2.51 35.49 -32.87
N GLY A 112 -3.09 36.52 -33.51
CA GLY A 112 -2.61 37.07 -34.79
C GLY A 112 -3.33 36.46 -35.97
N ASP A 113 -2.59 36.15 -37.04
CA ASP A 113 -3.14 35.59 -38.26
C ASP A 113 -3.72 34.20 -38.06
N LEU A 114 -4.91 33.94 -38.61
CA LEU A 114 -5.60 32.65 -38.56
C LEU A 114 -6.18 32.28 -39.92
N SER A 115 -6.04 31.02 -40.32
CA SER A 115 -6.70 30.47 -41.51
C SER A 115 -8.15 30.04 -41.22
N ASP A 116 -8.95 29.76 -42.26
CA ASP A 116 -10.28 29.16 -42.08
C ASP A 116 -10.20 27.78 -41.40
N ALA A 117 -9.11 27.03 -41.59
CA ALA A 117 -8.84 25.77 -40.90
C ALA A 117 -8.52 26.00 -39.40
N ASP A 118 -7.77 27.06 -39.07
CA ASP A 118 -7.50 27.46 -37.68
C ASP A 118 -8.81 27.83 -36.95
N PHE A 119 -9.73 28.50 -37.63
CA PHE A 119 -11.07 28.81 -37.11
C PHE A 119 -11.92 27.55 -36.91
N ALA A 120 -11.98 26.65 -37.91
CA ALA A 120 -12.71 25.40 -37.82
C ALA A 120 -12.23 24.51 -36.66
N ALA A 121 -10.91 24.43 -36.42
CA ALA A 121 -10.33 23.70 -35.30
C ALA A 121 -10.75 24.24 -33.92
N ARG A 122 -11.23 25.48 -33.84
CA ARG A 122 -11.72 26.16 -32.63
C ARG A 122 -13.25 26.18 -32.52
N GLY A 123 -13.96 25.65 -33.52
CA GLY A 123 -15.42 25.66 -33.57
C GLY A 123 -16.03 27.03 -33.93
N VAL A 124 -15.25 27.93 -34.55
CA VAL A 124 -15.72 29.23 -35.03
C VAL A 124 -16.64 29.03 -36.24
N ALA A 125 -17.80 29.68 -36.23
CA ALA A 125 -18.71 29.66 -37.36
C ALA A 125 -18.17 30.54 -38.53
N PRO A 126 -18.23 30.07 -39.79
CA PRO A 126 -17.60 30.76 -40.93
C PRO A 126 -18.20 32.13 -41.25
N GLU A 127 -19.41 32.42 -40.76
CA GLU A 127 -20.05 33.73 -40.86
C GLU A 127 -19.39 34.83 -39.99
N TRP A 128 -18.79 34.49 -38.84
CA TRP A 128 -18.27 35.48 -37.88
C TRP A 128 -17.05 36.27 -38.41
N PRO A 129 -16.02 35.65 -39.04
CA PRO A 129 -14.94 36.40 -39.66
C PRO A 129 -15.41 37.33 -40.78
N VAL A 130 -16.42 36.90 -41.56
CA VAL A 130 -17.02 37.68 -42.66
C VAL A 130 -17.85 38.86 -42.12
N GLU A 131 -18.49 38.72 -40.96
CA GLU A 131 -19.13 39.82 -40.25
C GLU A 131 -18.11 40.89 -39.82
N LEU A 132 -16.99 40.47 -39.22
CA LEU A 132 -15.89 41.38 -38.84
C LEU A 132 -15.25 42.07 -40.06
N GLU A 133 -15.17 41.40 -41.21
CA GLU A 133 -14.69 42.00 -42.46
C GLU A 133 -15.62 43.13 -42.94
N ARG A 134 -16.93 42.88 -42.95
CA ARG A 134 -17.95 43.90 -43.30
C ARG A 134 -17.94 45.08 -42.34
N ALA A 135 -17.70 44.81 -41.05
CA ALA A 135 -17.51 45.84 -40.03
C ALA A 135 -16.15 46.56 -40.10
N LYS A 136 -15.25 46.16 -41.03
CA LYS A 136 -13.87 46.66 -41.19
C LYS A 136 -12.98 46.47 -39.96
N ARG A 137 -13.24 45.43 -39.18
CA ARG A 137 -12.47 45.03 -37.97
C ARG A 137 -11.49 43.89 -38.23
N ALA A 138 -11.73 43.09 -39.26
CA ALA A 138 -10.81 42.06 -39.75
C ALA A 138 -10.46 42.29 -41.22
N LEU A 139 -9.31 41.78 -41.65
CA LEU A 139 -8.83 41.83 -43.04
C LEU A 139 -8.39 40.45 -43.51
N ARG A 140 -8.71 40.08 -44.75
CA ARG A 140 -8.08 38.97 -45.46
C ARG A 140 -6.74 39.43 -46.05
N VAL A 141 -5.69 38.66 -45.79
CA VAL A 141 -4.33 38.89 -46.26
C VAL A 141 -3.67 37.59 -46.71
N ARG A 142 -2.61 37.69 -47.51
CA ARG A 142 -1.81 36.53 -47.94
C ARG A 142 -0.55 36.42 -47.08
N VAL A 143 -0.44 35.39 -46.27
CA VAL A 143 0.73 35.11 -45.40
C VAL A 143 1.28 33.73 -45.73
N ALA A 144 2.59 33.61 -45.94
CA ALA A 144 3.25 32.35 -46.35
C ALA A 144 2.65 31.65 -47.60
N GLY A 145 1.93 32.40 -48.45
CA GLY A 145 1.22 31.86 -49.63
C GLY A 145 -0.24 31.45 -49.39
N GLU A 146 -0.70 31.42 -48.13
CA GLU A 146 -2.07 31.09 -47.73
C GLU A 146 -2.91 32.34 -47.47
N GLU A 147 -4.23 32.26 -47.66
CA GLU A 147 -5.14 33.33 -47.21
C GLU A 147 -5.44 33.15 -45.72
N ARG A 148 -5.25 34.23 -44.97
CA ARG A 148 -5.47 34.29 -43.52
C ARG A 148 -6.12 35.60 -43.13
N TRP A 149 -6.80 35.56 -41.99
CA TRP A 149 -7.48 36.68 -41.37
C TRP A 149 -6.57 37.33 -40.33
N ILE A 150 -6.51 38.66 -40.32
CA ILE A 150 -5.85 39.45 -39.26
C ILE A 150 -6.83 40.49 -38.70
N ALA A 151 -6.59 40.95 -37.47
CA ALA A 151 -7.23 42.15 -36.94
C ALA A 151 -6.77 43.39 -37.74
N VAL A 152 -7.66 44.37 -37.94
CA VAL A 152 -7.35 45.59 -38.70
C VAL A 152 -6.22 46.40 -38.04
N GLU A 153 -6.12 46.35 -36.71
CA GLU A 153 -5.10 46.97 -35.88
C GLU A 153 -3.67 46.44 -36.12
N ASP A 154 -3.53 45.31 -36.82
CA ASP A 154 -2.25 44.70 -37.15
C ASP A 154 -1.83 44.90 -38.61
N ALA A 155 -2.63 45.60 -39.42
CA ALA A 155 -2.35 45.82 -40.85
C ALA A 155 -0.94 46.38 -41.10
N GLY A 156 -0.52 47.42 -40.37
CA GLY A 156 0.84 47.97 -40.41
C GLY A 156 1.92 46.95 -40.04
N ARG A 157 1.71 46.13 -38.99
CA ARG A 157 2.67 45.10 -38.56
C ARG A 157 2.89 44.04 -39.63
N TYR A 158 1.82 43.50 -40.22
CA TYR A 158 1.92 42.49 -41.27
C TYR A 158 2.53 43.05 -42.56
N ARG A 159 2.20 44.29 -42.94
CA ARG A 159 2.84 44.99 -44.06
C ARG A 159 4.35 45.13 -43.84
N ASP A 160 4.76 45.67 -42.68
CA ASP A 160 6.16 46.05 -42.44
C ASP A 160 7.07 44.87 -42.08
N ALA A 161 6.54 43.83 -41.41
CA ALA A 161 7.30 42.64 -41.06
C ALA A 161 7.43 41.65 -42.23
N LEU A 162 6.36 41.46 -43.01
CA LEU A 162 6.22 40.34 -43.96
C LEU A 162 6.04 40.78 -45.42
N GLY A 163 5.93 42.10 -45.69
CA GLY A 163 5.67 42.61 -47.05
C GLY A 163 4.25 42.34 -47.55
N VAL A 164 3.30 42.11 -46.64
CA VAL A 164 1.91 41.76 -46.98
C VAL A 164 1.20 42.90 -47.71
N ALA A 165 0.60 42.58 -48.86
CA ALA A 165 -0.30 43.49 -49.58
C ALA A 165 -1.63 43.63 -48.82
N LEU A 166 -1.96 44.85 -48.41
CA LEU A 166 -3.20 45.16 -47.70
C LEU A 166 -4.35 45.45 -48.69
N PRO A 167 -5.61 45.07 -48.36
CA PRO A 167 -6.78 45.47 -49.15
C PRO A 167 -6.96 46.98 -49.29
N VAL A 168 -7.63 47.42 -50.35
CA VAL A 168 -7.97 48.84 -50.54
C VAL A 168 -9.01 49.31 -49.51
N GLY A 169 -8.80 50.50 -48.94
CA GLY A 169 -9.74 51.12 -48.00
C GLY A 169 -9.46 50.91 -46.51
N VAL A 170 -8.29 50.36 -46.13
CA VAL A 170 -7.78 50.40 -44.75
C VAL A 170 -7.44 51.84 -44.38
N ALA A 171 -7.85 52.29 -43.19
CA ALA A 171 -7.60 53.65 -42.73
C ALA A 171 -6.13 53.88 -42.34
N GLN A 172 -5.61 55.08 -42.63
CA GLN A 172 -4.19 55.44 -42.47
C GLN A 172 -3.64 55.17 -41.05
N ALA A 173 -4.47 55.36 -40.01
CA ALA A 173 -4.12 55.13 -38.61
C ALA A 173 -3.71 53.68 -38.29
N TYR A 174 -4.22 52.69 -39.04
CA TYR A 174 -3.84 51.28 -38.88
C TYR A 174 -2.59 50.88 -39.68
N VAL A 175 -2.02 51.84 -40.40
CA VAL A 175 -0.99 51.66 -41.44
C VAL A 175 0.27 52.48 -41.09
N GLU A 176 0.30 53.08 -39.91
CA GLU A 176 1.46 53.78 -39.33
C GLU A 176 2.59 52.78 -38.99
N PRO A 177 3.88 53.14 -39.22
CA PRO A 177 5.00 52.24 -38.95
C PRO A 177 5.16 51.90 -37.46
N VAL A 178 5.36 50.62 -37.16
CA VAL A 178 5.64 50.11 -35.80
C VAL A 178 7.17 49.93 -35.60
N PRO A 179 7.75 50.17 -34.41
CA PRO A 179 9.22 50.17 -34.24
C PRO A 179 9.97 48.85 -34.50
N ASP A 180 9.43 47.70 -34.07
CA ASP A 180 9.95 46.36 -34.44
C ASP A 180 8.78 45.44 -34.80
N PRO A 181 8.24 45.54 -36.03
CA PRO A 181 7.01 44.83 -36.41
C PRO A 181 7.24 43.32 -36.48
N LEU A 182 8.44 42.87 -36.85
CA LEU A 182 8.82 41.46 -36.82
C LEU A 182 8.99 40.95 -35.38
N GLY A 183 9.63 41.74 -34.51
CA GLY A 183 9.75 41.44 -33.08
C GLY A 183 8.38 41.31 -32.41
N ASP A 184 7.42 42.18 -32.75
CA ASP A 184 6.04 42.12 -32.27
C ASP A 184 5.33 40.81 -32.68
N LEU A 185 5.42 40.40 -33.96
CA LEU A 185 4.81 39.16 -34.45
C LEU A 185 5.46 37.91 -33.81
N VAL A 186 6.79 37.86 -33.74
CA VAL A 186 7.52 36.75 -33.12
C VAL A 186 7.25 36.67 -31.62
N ALA A 187 7.20 37.81 -30.92
CA ALA A 187 6.86 37.85 -29.51
C ALA A 187 5.39 37.52 -29.23
N ARG A 188 4.46 37.76 -30.18
CA ARG A 188 3.08 37.27 -30.10
C ARG A 188 3.04 35.76 -30.26
N TYR A 189 3.69 35.22 -31.29
CA TYR A 189 3.81 33.78 -31.53
C TYR A 189 4.37 33.06 -30.29
N ALA A 190 5.45 33.58 -29.70
CA ALA A 190 6.07 32.98 -28.52
C ALA A 190 5.17 32.97 -27.27
N ARG A 191 4.24 33.94 -27.14
CA ARG A 191 3.28 33.99 -26.02
C ARG A 191 2.08 33.05 -26.18
N THR A 192 1.83 32.55 -27.39
CA THR A 192 0.64 31.76 -27.72
C THR A 192 0.95 30.29 -27.99
N HIS A 193 2.23 29.94 -28.12
CA HIS A 193 2.71 28.55 -28.25
C HIS A 193 3.48 28.14 -27.00
N ALA A 194 3.69 26.84 -26.82
CA ALA A 194 4.62 26.30 -25.83
C ALA A 194 6.05 26.32 -26.43
N PRO A 195 7.03 25.48 -26.02
CA PRO A 195 8.31 25.39 -26.73
C PRO A 195 8.13 25.14 -28.23
N PHE A 196 8.81 25.93 -29.06
CA PHE A 196 8.73 25.84 -30.52
C PHE A 196 10.11 25.97 -31.17
N THR A 197 10.26 25.42 -32.37
CA THR A 197 11.49 25.56 -33.16
C THR A 197 11.46 26.84 -34.01
N ALA A 198 12.63 27.43 -34.27
CA ALA A 198 12.72 28.57 -35.20
C ALA A 198 12.20 28.21 -36.61
N ALA A 199 12.33 26.94 -37.03
CA ALA A 199 11.79 26.45 -38.29
C ALA A 199 10.25 26.48 -38.34
N ALA A 200 9.55 26.09 -37.27
CA ALA A 200 8.08 26.08 -37.23
C ALA A 200 7.50 27.50 -37.32
N CYS A 201 8.05 28.44 -36.54
CA CYS A 201 7.62 29.84 -36.57
C CYS A 201 8.01 30.55 -37.89
N ALA A 202 9.15 30.17 -38.50
CA ALA A 202 9.55 30.67 -39.81
C ALA A 202 8.59 30.18 -40.92
N ALA A 203 8.18 28.92 -40.86
CA ALA A 203 7.17 28.35 -41.75
C ALA A 203 5.80 29.04 -41.59
N ARG A 204 5.37 29.37 -40.36
CA ARG A 204 4.11 30.12 -40.15
C ARG A 204 4.11 31.45 -40.91
N PHE A 205 5.20 32.22 -40.83
CA PHE A 205 5.26 33.56 -41.43
C PHE A 205 5.79 33.59 -42.87
N GLY A 206 6.30 32.48 -43.41
CA GLY A 206 6.90 32.42 -44.75
C GLY A 206 8.29 33.07 -44.81
N LEU A 207 9.01 33.11 -43.69
CA LEU A 207 10.32 33.74 -43.56
C LEU A 207 11.47 32.72 -43.62
N GLY A 208 12.68 33.18 -43.92
CA GLY A 208 13.88 32.36 -43.78
C GLY A 208 14.24 32.14 -42.31
N VAL A 209 14.56 30.89 -41.92
CA VAL A 209 14.88 30.51 -40.53
C VAL A 209 15.93 31.42 -39.88
N PHE A 210 16.98 31.80 -40.62
CA PHE A 210 18.01 32.72 -40.14
C PHE A 210 17.47 34.10 -39.73
N VAL A 211 16.52 34.67 -40.49
CA VAL A 211 15.92 35.98 -40.17
C VAL A 211 15.16 35.90 -38.85
N LEU A 212 14.43 34.80 -38.66
CA LEU A 212 13.67 34.55 -37.45
C LEU A 212 14.58 34.28 -36.24
N GLU A 213 15.65 33.50 -36.41
CA GLU A 213 16.68 33.33 -35.37
C GLU A 213 17.29 34.66 -34.93
N GLN A 214 17.56 35.60 -35.84
CA GLN A 214 18.06 36.92 -35.44
C GLN A 214 17.02 37.72 -34.65
N ALA A 215 15.73 37.62 -34.98
CA ALA A 215 14.65 38.24 -34.18
C ALA A 215 14.54 37.59 -32.78
N LEU A 216 14.56 36.26 -32.71
CA LEU A 216 14.54 35.49 -31.46
C LEU A 216 15.77 35.78 -30.59
N ARG A 217 16.97 35.91 -31.16
CA ARG A 217 18.19 36.32 -30.44
C ARG A 217 18.09 37.73 -29.87
N ARG A 218 17.48 38.70 -30.59
CA ARG A 218 17.20 40.04 -30.03
C ARG A 218 16.22 39.97 -28.86
N LEU A 219 15.13 39.22 -29.01
CA LEU A 219 14.13 39.02 -27.94
C LEU A 219 14.72 38.28 -26.73
N ALA A 220 15.68 37.38 -26.93
CA ALA A 220 16.40 36.72 -25.83
C ALA A 220 17.38 37.66 -25.13
N ALA A 221 18.05 38.56 -25.87
CA ALA A 221 18.90 39.59 -25.27
C ALA A 221 18.11 40.57 -24.36
N THR A 222 16.82 40.78 -24.63
CA THR A 222 15.90 41.54 -23.75
C THR A 222 15.19 40.67 -22.70
N GLY A 223 15.49 39.37 -22.63
CA GLY A 223 14.89 38.43 -21.68
C GLY A 223 13.44 38.06 -21.96
N ARG A 224 12.90 38.38 -23.15
CA ARG A 224 11.49 38.11 -23.50
C ARG A 224 11.25 36.67 -23.91
N VAL A 225 12.21 36.04 -24.57
CA VAL A 225 12.20 34.60 -24.90
C VAL A 225 13.46 33.93 -24.37
N VAL A 226 13.38 32.63 -24.12
CA VAL A 226 14.49 31.78 -23.65
C VAL A 226 14.74 30.70 -24.69
N SER A 227 16.00 30.35 -24.93
CA SER A 227 16.37 29.22 -25.79
C SER A 227 16.90 28.05 -24.96
N GLY A 228 16.61 26.83 -25.38
CA GLY A 228 16.97 25.60 -24.67
C GLY A 228 16.45 24.36 -25.39
N GLU A 229 16.48 23.23 -24.67
CA GLU A 229 15.87 21.96 -25.05
C GLU A 229 14.78 21.68 -23.99
N PHE A 230 13.51 21.82 -24.38
CA PHE A 230 12.36 21.82 -23.46
C PHE A 230 11.38 20.66 -23.72
N SER A 231 11.24 20.21 -24.98
CA SER A 231 10.40 19.08 -25.38
C SER A 231 11.17 17.76 -25.34
N PRO A 232 10.56 16.62 -24.95
CA PRO A 232 11.23 15.33 -24.91
C PRO A 232 11.61 14.79 -26.30
N ASP A 233 10.75 15.03 -27.31
CA ASP A 233 10.96 14.61 -28.71
C ASP A 233 11.71 15.67 -29.55
N GLY A 234 12.08 16.80 -28.94
CA GLY A 234 12.68 17.95 -29.62
C GLY A 234 14.18 17.77 -29.89
N ALA A 235 14.59 17.82 -31.17
CA ALA A 235 15.99 17.82 -31.56
C ALA A 235 16.46 19.24 -31.95
N GLY A 236 17.38 19.82 -31.16
CA GLY A 236 17.99 21.12 -31.43
C GLY A 236 17.41 22.27 -30.60
N ALA A 237 17.81 23.50 -30.92
CA ALA A 237 17.48 24.68 -30.12
C ALA A 237 16.02 25.13 -30.30
N GLU A 238 15.23 24.93 -29.26
CA GLU A 238 13.87 25.45 -29.11
C GLU A 238 13.87 26.85 -28.47
N TRP A 239 12.71 27.50 -28.55
CA TRP A 239 12.43 28.84 -28.02
C TRP A 239 11.09 28.83 -27.29
N CYS A 240 10.98 29.61 -26.21
CA CYS A 240 9.75 29.77 -25.43
C CYS A 240 9.69 31.19 -24.84
N ASP A 241 8.49 31.80 -24.72
CA ASP A 241 8.34 33.08 -23.99
C ASP A 241 8.63 32.88 -22.50
N ALA A 242 9.28 33.87 -21.87
CA ALA A 242 9.73 33.76 -20.49
C ALA A 242 8.58 33.58 -19.47
N GLU A 243 7.40 34.17 -19.70
CA GLU A 243 6.24 33.99 -18.84
C GLU A 243 5.51 32.68 -19.11
N VAL A 244 5.47 32.22 -20.37
CA VAL A 244 4.98 30.87 -20.70
C VAL A 244 5.85 29.81 -20.03
N LEU A 245 7.18 29.95 -20.08
CA LEU A 245 8.11 29.04 -19.39
C LEU A 245 7.94 29.09 -17.86
N ARG A 246 7.73 30.27 -17.24
CA ARG A 246 7.39 30.37 -15.80
C ARG A 246 6.06 29.70 -15.48
N MET A 247 5.06 29.77 -16.38
CA MET A 247 3.76 29.12 -16.22
C MET A 247 3.90 27.59 -16.31
N LEU A 248 4.60 27.09 -17.32
CA LEU A 248 4.89 25.66 -17.51
C LEU A 248 5.63 25.09 -16.31
N ARG A 249 6.72 25.74 -15.85
CA ARG A 249 7.45 25.34 -14.63
C ARG A 249 6.54 25.29 -13.41
N ARG A 250 5.69 26.31 -13.19
CA ARG A 250 4.78 26.37 -12.04
C ARG A 250 3.74 25.24 -12.09
N ARG A 251 3.20 24.93 -13.27
CA ARG A 251 2.20 23.87 -13.47
C ARG A 251 2.81 22.48 -13.35
N SER A 252 4.00 22.24 -13.93
CA SER A 252 4.74 20.98 -13.76
C SER A 252 5.12 20.75 -12.31
N LEU A 253 5.60 21.79 -11.60
CA LEU A 253 5.87 21.72 -10.16
C LEU A 253 4.60 21.46 -9.34
N ALA A 254 3.46 22.05 -9.71
CA ALA A 254 2.18 21.81 -9.03
C ALA A 254 1.65 20.38 -9.27
N ALA A 255 1.78 19.85 -10.49
CA ALA A 255 1.47 18.46 -10.81
C ALA A 255 2.34 17.50 -9.99
N LEU A 256 3.67 17.66 -10.02
CA LEU A 256 4.61 16.87 -9.24
C LEU A 256 4.37 17.00 -7.72
N ARG A 257 4.01 18.18 -7.21
CA ARG A 257 3.63 18.34 -5.80
C ARG A 257 2.37 17.56 -5.44
N ARG A 258 1.33 17.58 -6.28
CA ARG A 258 0.14 16.75 -6.09
C ARG A 258 0.45 15.25 -6.21
N GLU A 259 1.45 14.88 -7.01
CA GLU A 259 1.98 13.51 -7.08
C GLU A 259 2.86 13.10 -5.87
N ILE A 260 3.28 14.05 -5.03
CA ILE A 260 4.07 13.82 -3.82
C ILE A 260 3.21 13.96 -2.56
N GLU A 261 2.10 14.71 -2.61
CA GLU A 261 1.21 14.94 -1.47
C GLU A 261 0.73 13.60 -0.88
N PRO A 262 1.03 13.33 0.42
CA PRO A 262 0.57 12.14 1.10
C PRO A 262 -0.95 12.20 1.35
N VAL A 263 -1.62 11.05 1.38
CA VAL A 263 -3.04 10.97 1.77
C VAL A 263 -3.18 10.75 3.27
N PRO A 264 -4.30 11.18 3.90
CA PRO A 264 -4.54 10.94 5.32
C PRO A 264 -4.70 9.45 5.64
N PRO A 265 -4.39 8.99 6.87
CA PRO A 265 -4.39 7.57 7.25
C PRO A 265 -5.70 6.82 6.94
N ARG A 266 -6.85 7.49 7.05
CA ARG A 266 -8.18 6.94 6.72
C ARG A 266 -8.33 6.48 5.26
N ALA A 267 -7.57 7.08 4.33
CA ALA A 267 -7.56 6.67 2.93
C ALA A 267 -6.88 5.30 2.79
N LEU A 268 -5.76 5.05 3.47
CA LEU A 268 -5.13 3.72 3.52
C LEU A 268 -6.09 2.67 4.11
N ALA A 269 -6.84 3.04 5.15
CA ALA A 269 -7.80 2.13 5.78
C ALA A 269 -9.08 1.87 4.98
N THR A 270 -9.43 2.76 4.04
CA THR A 270 -10.45 2.49 3.02
C THR A 270 -9.89 1.69 1.84
N PHE A 271 -8.64 1.95 1.47
CA PHE A 271 -7.94 1.33 0.36
C PHE A 271 -7.61 -0.13 0.61
N LEU A 272 -6.94 -0.46 1.73
CA LEU A 272 -6.36 -1.79 1.95
C LEU A 272 -7.39 -2.94 1.93
N PRO A 273 -8.58 -2.83 2.57
CA PRO A 273 -9.61 -3.86 2.43
C PRO A 273 -10.14 -3.99 0.99
N ARG A 274 -10.33 -2.87 0.27
CA ARG A 274 -10.78 -2.86 -1.13
C ARG A 274 -9.74 -3.46 -2.08
N TRP A 275 -8.47 -3.18 -1.82
CA TRP A 275 -7.32 -3.74 -2.54
C TRP A 275 -7.28 -5.26 -2.37
N GLN A 276 -7.43 -5.77 -1.15
CA GLN A 276 -7.52 -7.20 -0.85
C GLN A 276 -8.92 -7.81 -1.11
N HIS A 277 -9.73 -7.19 -1.98
CA HIS A 277 -11.06 -7.64 -2.40
C HIS A 277 -12.09 -7.92 -1.28
N VAL A 278 -11.93 -7.32 -0.09
CA VAL A 278 -12.89 -7.46 1.00
C VAL A 278 -14.20 -6.74 0.64
N GLY A 279 -15.31 -7.47 0.72
CA GLY A 279 -16.64 -7.02 0.29
C GLY A 279 -16.86 -7.09 -1.23
N ALA A 280 -15.96 -7.73 -1.98
CA ALA A 280 -16.17 -8.03 -3.39
C ALA A 280 -17.28 -9.09 -3.60
N SER A 281 -17.84 -9.14 -4.80
CA SER A 281 -18.89 -10.09 -5.20
C SER A 281 -18.36 -11.34 -5.91
N SER A 282 -17.04 -11.59 -5.86
CA SER A 282 -16.35 -12.76 -6.42
C SER A 282 -16.85 -14.07 -5.81
N ARG A 283 -16.84 -15.16 -6.58
CA ARG A 283 -17.47 -16.45 -6.22
C ARG A 283 -16.70 -17.67 -6.72
N GLY A 284 -16.94 -18.81 -6.07
CA GLY A 284 -16.41 -20.12 -6.46
C GLY A 284 -14.92 -20.34 -6.14
N VAL A 285 -14.38 -21.46 -6.61
CA VAL A 285 -13.00 -21.92 -6.32
C VAL A 285 -11.95 -20.92 -6.80
N GLU A 286 -12.08 -20.38 -8.02
CA GLU A 286 -11.18 -19.36 -8.59
C GLU A 286 -11.07 -18.11 -7.71
N ALA A 287 -12.16 -17.70 -7.06
CA ALA A 287 -12.13 -16.57 -6.13
C ALA A 287 -11.42 -16.90 -4.81
N VAL A 288 -11.42 -18.17 -4.38
CA VAL A 288 -10.61 -18.65 -3.25
C VAL A 288 -9.13 -18.70 -3.66
N ALA A 289 -8.82 -19.18 -4.86
CA ALA A 289 -7.47 -19.19 -5.43
C ALA A 289 -6.87 -17.76 -5.46
N ALA A 290 -7.57 -16.80 -6.07
CA ALA A 290 -7.16 -15.39 -6.06
C ALA A 290 -7.05 -14.79 -4.63
N ALA A 291 -7.94 -15.17 -3.70
CA ALA A 291 -7.81 -14.74 -2.31
C ALA A 291 -6.59 -15.35 -1.60
N VAL A 292 -6.17 -16.57 -1.97
CA VAL A 292 -4.90 -17.18 -1.51
C VAL A 292 -3.70 -16.49 -2.13
N GLU A 293 -3.75 -16.12 -3.42
CA GLU A 293 -2.69 -15.36 -4.10
C GLU A 293 -2.42 -14.02 -3.40
N GLN A 294 -3.48 -13.32 -2.97
CA GLN A 294 -3.40 -12.08 -2.20
C GLN A 294 -2.83 -12.29 -0.77
N LEU A 295 -3.10 -13.45 -0.15
CA LEU A 295 -2.83 -13.70 1.28
C LEU A 295 -1.58 -14.56 1.54
N GLN A 296 -0.96 -15.13 0.51
CA GLN A 296 0.09 -16.12 0.67
C GLN A 296 1.30 -15.62 1.47
N GLY A 297 1.81 -16.47 2.35
CA GLY A 297 2.88 -16.13 3.30
C GLY A 297 2.43 -15.32 4.53
N ALA A 298 1.19 -14.80 4.59
CA ALA A 298 0.68 -14.13 5.78
C ALA A 298 0.05 -15.14 6.78
N ALA A 299 0.54 -15.13 8.02
CA ALA A 299 0.01 -15.97 9.09
C ALA A 299 -1.31 -15.39 9.65
N VAL A 300 -2.36 -16.20 9.67
CA VAL A 300 -3.67 -15.85 10.27
C VAL A 300 -4.13 -16.92 11.27
N PRO A 301 -4.94 -16.59 12.29
CA PRO A 301 -5.52 -17.60 13.17
C PRO A 301 -6.45 -18.53 12.40
N ALA A 302 -6.28 -19.83 12.55
CA ALA A 302 -7.09 -20.84 11.86
C ALA A 302 -8.58 -20.69 12.18
N SER A 303 -8.94 -20.30 13.42
CA SER A 303 -10.32 -20.00 13.82
C SER A 303 -10.95 -18.78 13.13
N ALA A 304 -10.15 -17.93 12.47
CA ALA A 304 -10.58 -16.74 11.74
C ALA A 304 -10.54 -16.92 10.21
N LEU A 305 -9.63 -17.75 9.68
CA LEU A 305 -9.41 -17.99 8.25
C LEU A 305 -10.72 -18.26 7.49
N GLU A 306 -11.45 -19.30 7.88
CA GLU A 306 -12.68 -19.75 7.19
C GLU A 306 -13.96 -19.08 7.70
N ARG A 307 -13.87 -18.19 8.70
CA ARG A 307 -15.03 -17.48 9.28
C ARG A 307 -15.12 -16.00 8.88
N LEU A 308 -13.96 -15.36 8.69
CA LEU A 308 -13.86 -13.92 8.45
C LEU A 308 -12.96 -13.61 7.25
N VAL A 309 -11.78 -14.23 7.16
CA VAL A 309 -10.75 -13.85 6.17
C VAL A 309 -11.19 -14.24 4.75
N LEU A 310 -11.52 -15.51 4.52
CA LEU A 310 -11.97 -16.00 3.20
C LEU A 310 -13.43 -15.61 2.88
N PRO A 311 -14.43 -15.74 3.79
CA PRO A 311 -15.79 -15.26 3.53
C PRO A 311 -15.88 -13.75 3.30
N GLY A 312 -14.94 -12.96 3.84
CA GLY A 312 -14.86 -11.53 3.58
C GLY A 312 -14.46 -11.18 2.13
N ARG A 313 -13.83 -12.12 1.41
CA ARG A 313 -13.28 -11.93 0.05
C ARG A 313 -14.04 -12.72 -1.03
N VAL A 314 -14.70 -13.81 -0.64
CA VAL A 314 -15.46 -14.71 -1.53
C VAL A 314 -16.90 -14.83 -1.04
N ALA A 315 -17.84 -14.32 -1.83
CA ALA A 315 -19.22 -14.07 -1.41
C ALA A 315 -20.05 -15.35 -1.15
N ASP A 316 -19.67 -16.48 -1.76
CA ASP A 316 -20.29 -17.79 -1.57
C ASP A 316 -19.31 -18.82 -0.98
N TYR A 317 -18.33 -18.37 -0.19
CA TYR A 317 -17.26 -19.20 0.35
C TYR A 317 -17.78 -20.51 0.99
N SER A 318 -17.25 -21.62 0.49
CA SER A 318 -17.44 -22.95 1.03
C SER A 318 -16.09 -23.56 1.42
N PRO A 319 -15.95 -24.19 2.60
CA PRO A 319 -14.72 -24.89 2.98
C PRO A 319 -14.26 -25.95 1.98
N ALA A 320 -15.22 -26.52 1.22
CA ALA A 320 -14.94 -27.49 0.17
C ALA A 320 -14.09 -26.92 -0.98
N TYR A 321 -14.18 -25.61 -1.27
CA TYR A 321 -13.37 -24.97 -2.31
C TYR A 321 -11.89 -24.90 -1.92
N LEU A 322 -11.59 -24.69 -0.63
CA LEU A 322 -10.21 -24.72 -0.14
C LEU A 322 -9.69 -26.16 -0.03
N ASP A 323 -10.56 -27.11 0.36
CA ASP A 323 -10.20 -28.54 0.35
C ASP A 323 -9.89 -29.05 -1.07
N GLU A 324 -10.59 -28.55 -2.10
CA GLU A 324 -10.33 -28.90 -3.50
C GLU A 324 -8.92 -28.46 -3.93
N LEU A 325 -8.53 -27.22 -3.64
CA LEU A 325 -7.20 -26.65 -3.92
C LEU A 325 -6.07 -27.34 -3.14
N CYS A 326 -6.32 -27.78 -1.90
CA CYS A 326 -5.36 -28.58 -1.13
C CYS A 326 -5.27 -30.03 -1.62
N ALA A 327 -6.38 -30.62 -2.08
CA ALA A 327 -6.41 -31.99 -2.59
C ALA A 327 -5.85 -32.13 -4.01
N SER A 328 -5.91 -31.08 -4.85
CA SER A 328 -5.19 -31.02 -6.12
C SER A 328 -3.68 -30.80 -5.94
N GLY A 329 -3.28 -30.24 -4.78
CA GLY A 329 -1.90 -29.89 -4.47
C GLY A 329 -1.47 -28.53 -4.99
N GLU A 330 -2.41 -27.69 -5.45
CA GLU A 330 -2.13 -26.31 -5.88
C GLU A 330 -1.83 -25.39 -4.69
N VAL A 331 -2.58 -25.53 -3.60
CA VAL A 331 -2.43 -24.73 -2.37
C VAL A 331 -1.98 -25.60 -1.20
N LEU A 332 -0.89 -25.20 -0.57
CA LEU A 332 -0.40 -25.80 0.68
C LEU A 332 -0.77 -24.94 1.88
N TRP A 333 -1.02 -25.58 3.02
CA TRP A 333 -1.18 -24.89 4.31
C TRP A 333 -0.16 -25.39 5.32
N ALA A 334 0.36 -24.48 6.14
CA ALA A 334 1.35 -24.78 7.18
C ALA A 334 0.92 -24.18 8.51
N GLY A 335 1.18 -24.89 9.61
CA GLY A 335 1.13 -24.31 10.94
C GLY A 335 2.29 -23.34 11.17
N SER A 336 2.09 -22.35 12.04
CA SER A 336 3.08 -21.32 12.37
C SER A 336 3.01 -20.96 13.86
N GLY A 337 2.93 -21.99 14.71
CA GLY A 337 2.77 -21.88 16.16
C GLY A 337 1.33 -22.06 16.66
N ALA A 338 1.19 -22.75 17.80
CA ALA A 338 -0.10 -23.03 18.44
C ALA A 338 -0.62 -21.85 19.29
N ILE A 339 -1.94 -21.80 19.49
CA ILE A 339 -2.64 -20.79 20.32
C ILE A 339 -3.47 -21.51 21.40
N ALA A 340 -3.50 -20.95 22.61
CA ALA A 340 -4.28 -21.50 23.71
C ALA A 340 -5.76 -21.72 23.34
N GLY A 341 -6.25 -22.95 23.55
CA GLY A 341 -7.62 -23.39 23.27
C GLY A 341 -7.79 -24.35 22.08
N GLY A 342 -6.70 -24.87 21.50
CA GLY A 342 -6.76 -25.76 20.33
C GLY A 342 -6.90 -25.02 18.99
N ASP A 343 -6.52 -23.75 18.98
CA ASP A 343 -6.40 -22.91 17.78
C ASP A 343 -4.90 -22.75 17.44
N GLY A 344 -4.58 -22.16 16.30
CA GLY A 344 -3.18 -21.93 15.91
C GLY A 344 -3.06 -20.94 14.78
N TRP A 345 -1.85 -20.46 14.52
CA TRP A 345 -1.55 -19.68 13.34
C TRP A 345 -1.35 -20.62 12.15
N VAL A 346 -1.97 -20.28 11.03
CA VAL A 346 -1.80 -20.98 9.75
C VAL A 346 -1.45 -20.00 8.66
N THR A 347 -0.62 -20.47 7.73
CA THR A 347 -0.18 -19.75 6.55
C THR A 347 -0.57 -20.57 5.32
N LEU A 348 -1.14 -19.91 4.31
CA LEU A 348 -1.41 -20.51 3.00
C LEU A 348 -0.32 -20.08 2.01
N ALA A 349 -0.03 -20.90 1.01
CA ALA A 349 0.80 -20.54 -0.15
C ALA A 349 0.49 -21.46 -1.33
N TYR A 350 0.70 -20.99 -2.56
CA TYR A 350 0.77 -21.89 -3.71
C TYR A 350 1.99 -22.81 -3.59
N ALA A 351 1.90 -24.01 -4.15
CA ALA A 351 2.94 -25.04 -4.01
C ALA A 351 4.31 -24.65 -4.58
N ASP A 352 4.35 -23.80 -5.60
CA ASP A 352 5.57 -23.25 -6.21
C ASP A 352 6.17 -22.08 -5.39
N ALA A 353 5.33 -21.24 -4.79
CA ALA A 353 5.74 -20.15 -3.91
C ALA A 353 6.08 -20.61 -2.48
N ALA A 354 5.55 -21.75 -2.04
CA ALA A 354 5.69 -22.27 -0.68
C ALA A 354 7.15 -22.42 -0.16
N PRO A 355 8.14 -22.89 -0.94
CA PRO A 355 9.53 -22.94 -0.51
C PRO A 355 10.12 -21.57 -0.11
N LEU A 356 9.65 -20.51 -0.76
CA LEU A 356 10.14 -19.13 -0.61
C LEU A 356 9.35 -18.33 0.43
N LEU A 357 8.02 -18.52 0.49
CA LEU A 357 7.12 -17.74 1.34
C LEU A 357 6.82 -18.36 2.70
N LEU A 358 6.79 -19.68 2.83
CA LEU A 358 6.52 -20.31 4.13
C LEU A 358 7.69 -20.09 5.09
N PRO A 359 7.44 -19.85 6.39
CA PRO A 359 8.50 -19.72 7.37
C PRO A 359 9.35 -21.01 7.45
N PRO A 360 10.61 -20.91 7.89
CA PRO A 360 11.37 -22.07 8.31
C PRO A 360 10.63 -22.80 9.45
N PRO A 361 10.77 -24.13 9.58
CA PRO A 361 10.21 -24.86 10.70
C PRO A 361 10.71 -24.33 12.05
N ASP A 362 9.91 -24.51 13.10
CA ASP A 362 10.28 -24.09 14.46
C ASP A 362 11.32 -25.07 15.05
N GLU A 363 12.59 -24.64 15.04
CA GLU A 363 13.72 -25.38 15.61
C GLU A 363 13.67 -25.45 17.15
N SER A 364 12.77 -24.73 17.83
CA SER A 364 12.60 -24.84 19.28
C SER A 364 11.83 -26.10 19.71
N LEU A 365 11.15 -26.79 18.77
CA LEU A 365 10.53 -28.08 19.03
C LEU A 365 11.61 -29.16 19.20
N ALA A 366 11.82 -29.61 20.43
CA ALA A 366 12.66 -30.76 20.72
C ALA A 366 12.07 -32.03 20.07
N LEU A 367 12.64 -32.47 18.95
CA LEU A 367 12.19 -33.65 18.23
C LEU A 367 12.38 -34.91 19.08
N THR A 368 11.27 -35.60 19.37
CA THR A 368 11.28 -36.90 20.05
C THR A 368 11.58 -38.02 19.04
N PRO A 369 11.94 -39.24 19.49
CA PRO A 369 12.06 -40.39 18.60
C PRO A 369 10.77 -40.66 17.78
N LEU A 370 9.60 -40.38 18.37
CA LEU A 370 8.31 -40.46 17.67
C LEU A 370 8.18 -39.38 16.58
N HIS A 371 8.59 -38.13 16.85
CA HIS A 371 8.65 -37.08 15.83
C HIS A 371 9.57 -37.47 14.66
N GLN A 372 10.77 -37.97 14.96
CA GLN A 372 11.72 -38.40 13.94
C GLN A 372 11.16 -39.55 13.10
N ALA A 373 10.60 -40.59 13.73
CA ALA A 373 10.01 -41.72 13.02
C ALA A 373 8.84 -41.31 12.09
N VAL A 374 8.04 -40.30 12.47
CA VAL A 374 7.00 -39.73 11.60
C VAL A 374 7.60 -39.00 10.40
N LEU A 375 8.65 -38.20 10.60
CA LEU A 375 9.36 -37.49 9.53
C LEU A 375 10.07 -38.45 8.56
N ASP A 376 10.63 -39.54 9.07
CA ASP A 376 11.31 -40.58 8.29
C ASP A 376 10.30 -41.41 7.48
N ALA A 377 9.15 -41.77 8.08
CA ALA A 377 8.07 -42.50 7.39
C ALA A 377 7.46 -41.73 6.20
N LEU A 378 7.63 -40.40 6.18
CA LEU A 378 7.19 -39.47 5.14
C LEU A 378 8.35 -38.92 4.28
N ALA A 379 9.58 -39.44 4.42
CA ALA A 379 10.76 -38.94 3.72
C ALA A 379 10.69 -39.14 2.19
N ASP A 380 9.98 -40.17 1.72
CA ASP A 380 9.82 -40.51 0.28
C ASP A 380 8.97 -39.49 -0.51
N GLY A 381 8.56 -38.36 0.09
CA GLY A 381 7.66 -37.36 -0.52
C GLY A 381 6.21 -37.83 -0.66
N GLN A 382 5.86 -39.00 -0.12
CA GLN A 382 4.51 -39.57 -0.20
C GLN A 382 3.57 -38.94 0.83
N ALA A 383 2.34 -38.60 0.40
CA ALA A 383 1.26 -38.25 1.31
C ALA A 383 0.53 -39.52 1.79
N LEU A 384 0.51 -39.77 3.10
CA LEU A 384 -0.01 -41.00 3.71
C LEU A 384 -1.26 -40.76 4.56
N PHE A 385 -2.24 -41.66 4.46
CA PHE A 385 -3.33 -41.72 5.44
C PHE A 385 -2.81 -42.14 6.82
N PHE A 386 -3.43 -41.63 7.89
CA PHE A 386 -3.01 -41.85 9.27
C PHE A 386 -2.74 -43.32 9.65
N ARG A 387 -3.55 -44.27 9.16
CA ARG A 387 -3.32 -45.70 9.41
C ARG A 387 -2.02 -46.21 8.79
N THR A 388 -1.77 -45.89 7.52
CA THR A 388 -0.52 -46.24 6.83
C THR A 388 0.70 -45.57 7.48
N LEU A 389 0.55 -44.35 8.01
CA LEU A 389 1.60 -43.70 8.80
C LEU A 389 1.87 -44.46 10.11
N SER A 390 0.81 -44.80 10.86
CA SER A 390 0.91 -45.60 12.09
C SER A 390 1.59 -46.96 11.85
N ASP A 391 1.23 -47.64 10.76
CA ASP A 391 1.79 -48.95 10.38
C ASP A 391 3.29 -48.86 10.01
N ARG A 392 3.78 -47.71 9.49
CA ARG A 392 5.21 -47.46 9.24
C ARG A 392 5.98 -47.07 10.50
N VAL A 393 5.38 -46.25 11.37
CA VAL A 393 6.05 -45.66 12.55
C VAL A 393 6.22 -46.67 13.69
N GLY A 394 5.22 -47.52 13.95
CA GLY A 394 5.26 -48.50 15.05
C GLY A 394 6.45 -49.48 15.01
N PRO A 395 6.74 -50.12 13.86
CA PRO A 395 7.91 -50.99 13.72
C PRO A 395 9.25 -50.25 13.87
N ALA A 396 9.37 -49.03 13.33
CA ALA A 396 10.59 -48.24 13.41
C ALA A 396 10.99 -47.90 14.86
N LEU A 397 10.02 -47.49 15.68
CA LEU A 397 10.22 -47.23 17.11
C LEU A 397 10.57 -48.51 17.89
N SER A 398 10.01 -49.65 17.48
CA SER A 398 10.29 -50.95 18.11
C SER A 398 11.71 -51.45 17.78
N ALA A 399 12.23 -51.15 16.58
CA ALA A 399 13.57 -51.53 16.15
C ALA A 399 14.69 -50.63 16.72
N GLY A 400 14.38 -49.38 17.07
CA GLY A 400 15.32 -48.43 17.69
C GLY A 400 15.52 -48.60 19.19
N SER A 401 14.70 -49.42 19.86
CA SER A 401 14.87 -49.73 21.28
C SER A 401 15.97 -50.80 21.43
N PRO A 402 17.04 -50.58 22.20
CA PRO A 402 18.08 -51.58 22.39
C PRO A 402 17.45 -52.81 23.08
N ALA A 403 17.42 -53.93 22.36
CA ALA A 403 16.95 -55.20 22.90
C ALA A 403 17.73 -55.51 24.19
N GLY A 404 17.00 -55.86 25.24
CA GLY A 404 17.59 -56.04 26.57
C GLY A 404 18.75 -57.01 26.53
N SER A 405 19.92 -56.55 27.00
CA SER A 405 21.06 -57.41 27.23
C SER A 405 20.67 -58.49 28.25
N ASP A 406 20.79 -59.76 27.88
CA ASP A 406 20.79 -60.87 28.83
C ASP A 406 21.91 -60.64 29.86
N VAL A 407 21.55 -60.13 31.04
CA VAL A 407 22.46 -60.07 32.18
C VAL A 407 22.56 -61.46 32.77
N THR A 408 23.49 -62.25 32.22
CA THR A 408 23.97 -63.46 32.88
C THR A 408 24.59 -63.07 34.21
N TRP A 409 23.93 -63.43 35.32
CA TRP A 409 24.50 -63.30 36.65
C TRP A 409 25.72 -64.21 36.80
N SER A 410 26.88 -63.62 37.04
CA SER A 410 28.08 -64.31 37.54
C SER A 410 28.60 -63.57 38.77
N ASP A 411 28.62 -64.27 39.91
CA ASP A 411 29.14 -63.79 41.19
C ASP A 411 30.60 -63.33 41.12
N ALA A 412 30.90 -62.18 41.74
CA ALA A 412 31.90 -62.05 42.81
C ALA A 412 32.27 -60.57 43.09
N GLY A 413 32.60 -60.25 44.35
CA GLY A 413 33.49 -59.12 44.66
C GLY A 413 32.89 -57.98 45.47
N SER A 414 32.99 -58.08 46.79
CA SER A 414 32.76 -56.98 47.75
C SER A 414 33.74 -55.81 47.58
N GLY A 415 33.26 -54.56 47.68
CA GLY A 415 34.17 -53.41 47.83
C GLY A 415 33.54 -52.02 47.68
N SER A 416 33.05 -51.44 48.78
CA SER A 416 33.00 -49.96 48.95
C SER A 416 34.44 -49.44 49.12
N PRO A 417 34.81 -48.18 48.76
CA PRO A 417 34.40 -47.04 49.63
C PRO A 417 34.34 -45.61 49.01
N THR A 418 33.49 -44.78 49.64
CA THR A 418 33.69 -43.35 50.01
C THR A 418 33.85 -42.23 48.96
N TRP A 419 33.53 -41.01 49.43
CA TRP A 419 33.27 -39.78 48.69
C TRP A 419 34.12 -38.61 49.21
N SER A 420 34.69 -37.81 48.31
CA SER A 420 35.28 -36.48 48.54
C SER A 420 35.62 -35.83 47.18
N GLY A 421 35.62 -34.51 46.99
CA GLY A 421 35.14 -33.40 47.82
C GLY A 421 35.62 -32.04 47.28
N ALA A 422 34.73 -31.03 47.29
CA ALA A 422 34.98 -29.58 47.19
C ALA A 422 35.61 -28.95 45.90
N GLY A 423 35.13 -27.75 45.56
CA GLY A 423 35.74 -26.78 44.60
C GLY A 423 36.75 -25.85 45.33
N PRO A 424 36.69 -24.49 45.24
CA PRO A 424 35.75 -23.61 44.52
C PRO A 424 36.39 -22.34 43.86
N GLY A 425 35.57 -21.35 43.46
CA GLY A 425 35.95 -19.94 43.18
C GLY A 425 35.60 -19.48 41.75
N SER A 426 34.66 -18.56 41.45
CA SER A 426 34.36 -17.20 41.95
C SER A 426 35.43 -16.15 41.55
N ALA A 427 35.13 -14.92 41.13
CA ALA A 427 33.89 -14.14 41.27
C ALA A 427 33.82 -12.88 40.33
N THR A 428 32.58 -12.41 40.01
CA THR A 428 32.12 -10.97 40.00
C THR A 428 32.78 -9.92 39.04
N SER A 429 32.17 -8.77 38.68
CA SER A 429 30.99 -8.03 39.19
C SER A 429 30.28 -7.13 38.13
N SER A 430 28.96 -6.88 38.33
CA SER A 430 28.16 -5.62 38.10
C SER A 430 28.47 -4.69 36.90
N GLY A 431 27.53 -4.14 36.11
CA GLY A 431 26.06 -3.94 36.18
C GLY A 431 25.68 -2.88 35.11
N THR A 432 24.49 -2.25 35.02
CA THR A 432 23.19 -2.35 35.72
C THR A 432 22.13 -1.56 34.90
N GLY A 433 20.90 -2.05 34.69
CA GLY A 433 19.88 -1.30 33.92
C GLY A 433 18.54 -2.06 33.73
N SER A 434 17.42 -1.43 34.09
CA SER A 434 16.09 -2.07 34.18
C SER A 434 15.24 -1.96 32.91
N GLY A 435 14.60 -3.07 32.50
CA GLY A 435 13.53 -3.11 31.49
C GLY A 435 12.59 -4.29 31.76
N SER A 436 11.33 -4.02 32.10
CA SER A 436 10.39 -5.03 32.60
C SER A 436 9.72 -5.83 31.48
N ALA A 437 10.24 -7.03 31.20
CA ALA A 437 9.52 -8.06 30.45
C ALA A 437 8.52 -8.78 31.37
N THR A 438 7.22 -8.71 31.05
CA THR A 438 6.21 -9.53 31.72
C THR A 438 6.19 -10.93 31.11
N SER A 439 6.86 -11.87 31.78
CA SER A 439 6.83 -13.30 31.45
C SER A 439 5.45 -13.90 31.75
N SER A 440 4.62 -14.05 30.71
CA SER A 440 3.44 -14.91 30.78
C SER A 440 3.90 -16.37 30.91
N GLY A 441 3.82 -16.92 32.11
CA GLY A 441 4.29 -18.26 32.42
C GLY A 441 3.69 -19.31 31.48
N ALA A 442 4.54 -19.98 30.71
CA ALA A 442 4.16 -21.18 30.00
C ALA A 442 3.75 -22.23 31.02
N GLY A 443 2.47 -22.59 31.02
CA GLY A 443 1.95 -23.75 31.71
C GLY A 443 2.45 -25.03 31.04
N SER A 444 3.76 -25.27 31.11
CA SER A 444 4.36 -26.57 30.81
C SER A 444 3.78 -27.57 31.81
N GLY A 445 2.71 -28.25 31.37
CA GLY A 445 2.29 -29.50 31.97
C GLY A 445 3.39 -30.51 31.70
N SER A 446 4.40 -30.52 32.57
CA SER A 446 5.44 -31.56 32.59
C SER A 446 4.77 -32.89 32.91
N ALA A 447 4.28 -33.56 31.87
CA ALA A 447 3.92 -34.96 31.90
C ALA A 447 5.23 -35.73 32.02
N THR A 448 5.68 -35.91 33.25
CA THR A 448 6.78 -36.80 33.57
C THR A 448 6.47 -38.16 32.98
N TRP A 449 7.31 -38.60 32.03
CA TRP A 449 7.16 -39.89 31.35
C TRP A 449 7.45 -41.01 32.36
N SER A 450 6.44 -41.36 33.15
CA SER A 450 6.48 -42.49 34.07
C SER A 450 6.47 -43.77 33.25
N GLY A 451 7.63 -44.43 33.17
CA GLY A 451 7.87 -45.54 32.26
C GLY A 451 6.79 -46.62 32.36
N ALA A 452 5.97 -46.72 31.31
CA ALA A 452 5.23 -47.93 31.03
C ALA A 452 6.19 -48.96 30.41
N GLY A 453 5.97 -50.24 30.71
CA GLY A 453 6.66 -51.35 30.03
C GLY A 453 6.36 -51.38 28.52
N PRO A 454 6.98 -52.30 27.74
CA PRO A 454 6.97 -52.28 26.28
C PRO A 454 5.54 -52.18 25.72
N GLY A 455 5.17 -50.95 25.33
CA GLY A 455 3.80 -50.53 25.14
C GLY A 455 3.56 -50.07 23.71
N SER A 456 2.47 -50.55 23.11
CA SER A 456 2.06 -50.19 21.76
C SER A 456 1.78 -48.69 21.63
N LEU A 457 2.40 -48.04 20.65
CA LEU A 457 2.07 -46.68 20.19
C LEU A 457 0.55 -46.52 20.06
N THR A 458 -0.04 -45.54 20.75
CA THR A 458 -1.48 -45.29 20.65
C THR A 458 -1.82 -44.32 19.52
N ASP A 459 -3.06 -44.37 19.05
CA ASP A 459 -3.61 -43.39 18.11
C ASP A 459 -3.53 -41.95 18.65
N GLU A 460 -3.57 -41.77 19.97
CA GLU A 460 -3.57 -40.47 20.64
C GLU A 460 -2.15 -39.88 20.71
N ASP A 461 -1.15 -40.69 21.05
CA ASP A 461 0.26 -40.29 21.04
C ASP A 461 0.72 -39.89 19.63
N LEU A 462 0.36 -40.71 18.62
CA LEU A 462 0.70 -40.42 17.22
C LEU A 462 -0.04 -39.18 16.71
N ALA A 463 -1.30 -38.98 17.10
CA ALA A 463 -2.04 -37.78 16.73
C ALA A 463 -1.44 -36.51 17.35
N ALA A 464 -1.03 -36.55 18.62
CA ALA A 464 -0.34 -35.45 19.28
C ALA A 464 0.99 -35.12 18.56
N ALA A 465 1.82 -36.13 18.30
CA ALA A 465 3.08 -35.99 17.56
C ALA A 465 2.92 -35.39 16.15
N VAL A 466 1.87 -35.77 15.42
CA VAL A 466 1.56 -35.16 14.12
C VAL A 466 1.19 -33.68 14.30
N TRP A 467 0.38 -33.34 15.29
CA TRP A 467 -0.02 -31.94 15.53
C TRP A 467 1.13 -31.05 16.02
N ASP A 468 2.02 -31.56 16.87
CA ASP A 468 3.24 -30.85 17.27
C ASP A 468 4.12 -30.51 16.05
N LEU A 469 4.31 -31.49 15.16
CA LEU A 469 5.03 -31.30 13.89
C LEU A 469 4.30 -30.35 12.92
N VAL A 470 2.97 -30.33 12.88
CA VAL A 470 2.19 -29.35 12.10
C VAL A 470 2.39 -27.94 12.63
N TRP A 471 2.29 -27.74 13.95
CA TRP A 471 2.43 -26.40 14.55
C TRP A 471 3.86 -25.86 14.47
N ALA A 472 4.86 -26.73 14.50
CA ALA A 472 6.25 -26.40 14.20
C ALA A 472 6.55 -26.32 12.67
N GLY A 473 5.55 -26.44 11.80
CA GLY A 473 5.69 -26.21 10.36
C GLY A 473 6.41 -27.32 9.57
N TRP A 474 6.50 -28.55 10.09
CA TRP A 474 7.12 -29.67 9.38
C TRP A 474 6.16 -30.43 8.46
N LEU A 475 4.88 -30.52 8.84
CA LEU A 475 3.86 -31.33 8.15
C LEU A 475 2.70 -30.48 7.62
N THR A 476 2.04 -31.00 6.60
CA THR A 476 0.79 -30.49 6.02
C THR A 476 -0.19 -31.64 5.72
N ASN A 477 -1.39 -31.31 5.26
CA ASN A 477 -2.46 -32.24 4.94
C ASN A 477 -3.20 -31.83 3.65
N ASP A 478 -3.70 -32.81 2.89
CA ASP A 478 -4.49 -32.57 1.67
C ASP A 478 -5.88 -31.93 1.89
N THR A 479 -6.27 -31.66 3.14
CA THR A 479 -7.49 -30.91 3.51
C THR A 479 -7.34 -30.17 4.84
N LEU A 480 -8.14 -29.13 5.08
CA LEU A 480 -8.26 -28.50 6.40
C LEU A 480 -9.29 -29.19 7.31
N ALA A 481 -9.98 -30.25 6.86
CA ALA A 481 -10.93 -31.03 7.65
C ALA A 481 -10.41 -31.51 9.05
N PRO A 482 -9.17 -32.04 9.19
CA PRO A 482 -8.64 -32.38 10.52
C PRO A 482 -8.47 -31.13 11.42
N LEU A 483 -8.03 -30.00 10.86
CA LEU A 483 -7.87 -28.73 11.57
C LEU A 483 -9.22 -28.16 12.04
N ARG A 484 -10.24 -28.16 11.18
CA ARG A 484 -11.61 -27.78 11.54
C ARG A 484 -12.16 -28.63 12.68
N THR A 485 -11.84 -29.93 12.67
CA THR A 485 -12.24 -30.87 13.72
C THR A 485 -11.53 -30.57 15.04
N LEU A 486 -10.23 -30.27 15.02
CA LEU A 486 -9.45 -29.88 16.19
C LEU A 486 -10.03 -28.63 16.86
N ILE A 487 -10.21 -27.56 16.08
CA ILE A 487 -10.76 -26.27 16.57
C ILE A 487 -12.21 -26.44 17.03
N GLY A 488 -13.01 -27.27 16.35
CA GLY A 488 -14.39 -27.56 16.72
C GLY A 488 -14.55 -28.45 17.97
N GLY A 489 -13.52 -29.23 18.32
CA GLY A 489 -13.48 -30.08 19.52
C GLY A 489 -13.06 -29.34 20.79
N GLY A 490 -12.37 -28.21 20.66
CA GLY A 490 -11.84 -27.42 21.77
C GLY A 490 -12.90 -26.64 22.58
N GLY A 491 -13.44 -27.27 23.63
CA GLY A 491 -13.84 -26.57 24.86
C GLY A 491 -14.78 -25.35 24.77
N GLY A 492 -15.86 -25.41 24.00
CA GLY A 492 -16.90 -24.35 23.94
C GLY A 492 -18.29 -24.85 24.37
N ALA A 493 -18.97 -24.13 25.27
CA ALA A 493 -20.21 -24.56 25.94
C ALA A 493 -21.49 -24.65 25.04
N HIS A 494 -21.34 -24.63 23.72
CA HIS A 494 -22.43 -24.80 22.76
C HIS A 494 -22.14 -25.93 21.78
N ARG A 495 -22.35 -27.16 22.28
CA ARG A 495 -22.51 -28.38 21.48
C ARG A 495 -23.58 -28.11 20.40
N ALA A 496 -23.18 -28.05 19.14
CA ALA A 496 -24.14 -27.99 18.03
C ALA A 496 -25.09 -29.19 18.16
N LYS A 497 -26.41 -28.93 18.20
CA LYS A 497 -27.41 -30.01 18.23
C LYS A 497 -27.26 -30.81 16.94
N PRO A 498 -27.07 -32.14 17.00
CA PRO A 498 -27.15 -32.96 15.80
C PRO A 498 -28.52 -32.76 15.16
N ALA A 499 -28.56 -32.58 13.84
CA ALA A 499 -29.80 -32.63 13.09
C ALA A 499 -30.50 -33.97 13.37
N ALA A 500 -31.82 -33.94 13.61
CA ALA A 500 -32.55 -35.11 14.06
C ALA A 500 -32.39 -36.27 13.04
N PRO A 501 -31.88 -37.44 13.45
CA PRO A 501 -31.68 -38.55 12.53
C PRO A 501 -33.05 -39.03 12.03
N ARG A 502 -33.25 -38.98 10.70
CA ARG A 502 -34.45 -39.53 10.07
C ARG A 502 -34.59 -40.99 10.47
N THR A 503 -35.78 -41.35 10.95
CA THR A 503 -36.08 -42.60 11.64
C THR A 503 -35.63 -43.85 10.87
N ARG A 504 -34.59 -44.52 11.39
CA ARG A 504 -34.29 -45.92 11.09
C ARG A 504 -34.20 -46.71 12.40
N TYR A 505 -34.69 -47.95 12.37
CA TYR A 505 -34.86 -48.82 13.53
C TYR A 505 -33.58 -48.91 14.40
N ARG A 506 -33.71 -48.57 15.68
CA ARG A 506 -32.62 -48.64 16.66
C ARG A 506 -32.52 -50.06 17.23
N ARG A 507 -31.60 -50.89 16.71
CA ARG A 507 -31.15 -52.09 17.44
C ARG A 507 -30.25 -51.67 18.61
N PRO A 508 -30.46 -52.17 19.85
CA PRO A 508 -29.53 -51.98 20.94
C PRO A 508 -28.31 -52.92 20.79
N GLY A 509 -27.14 -52.49 21.28
CA GLY A 509 -25.96 -53.35 21.40
C GLY A 509 -25.03 -53.38 20.18
N ARG A 510 -24.24 -52.31 19.99
CA ARG A 510 -22.93 -52.42 19.33
C ARG A 510 -21.88 -51.68 20.16
N VAL A 511 -20.83 -52.42 20.51
CA VAL A 511 -19.55 -51.84 20.94
C VAL A 511 -19.00 -51.00 19.78
N ALA A 512 -18.40 -49.86 20.08
CA ALA A 512 -17.75 -49.03 19.07
C ALA A 512 -16.51 -49.76 18.54
N LEU A 513 -16.62 -50.35 17.36
CA LEU A 513 -15.48 -50.89 16.62
C LEU A 513 -14.58 -49.71 16.17
N PRO A 514 -13.24 -49.84 16.22
CA PRO A 514 -12.33 -48.83 15.71
C PRO A 514 -12.66 -48.47 14.26
N SER A 515 -12.69 -47.18 13.93
CA SER A 515 -12.79 -46.73 12.55
C SER A 515 -11.53 -47.14 11.78
N ARG A 516 -11.72 -47.66 10.56
CA ARG A 516 -10.61 -48.04 9.66
C ARG A 516 -9.80 -46.84 9.15
N THR A 517 -10.11 -45.62 9.62
CA THR A 517 -9.60 -44.33 9.13
C THR A 517 -8.79 -43.54 10.15
N GLY A 518 -8.79 -43.96 11.44
CA GLY A 518 -8.19 -43.18 12.53
C GLY A 518 -9.14 -42.16 13.17
N PRO A 519 -8.67 -41.39 14.16
CA PRO A 519 -9.41 -40.27 14.76
C PRO A 519 -9.75 -39.18 13.71
N PRO A 520 -10.88 -38.47 13.85
CA PRO A 520 -11.30 -37.47 12.87
C PRO A 520 -10.40 -36.21 12.84
N THR A 521 -9.66 -35.95 13.94
CA THR A 521 -8.64 -34.90 14.05
C THR A 521 -7.36 -35.20 13.26
N VAL A 522 -7.22 -36.38 12.66
CA VAL A 522 -6.07 -36.79 11.83
C VAL A 522 -6.50 -37.39 10.48
N ALA A 523 -7.70 -37.03 10.01
CA ALA A 523 -8.19 -37.37 8.68
C ALA A 523 -7.34 -36.74 7.55
N GLY A 524 -7.59 -37.17 6.30
CA GLY A 524 -6.81 -36.75 5.13
C GLY A 524 -5.48 -37.52 4.99
N ARG A 525 -4.65 -37.06 4.07
CA ARG A 525 -3.29 -37.56 3.81
C ARG A 525 -2.29 -36.55 4.33
N TRP A 526 -1.37 -37.02 5.17
CA TRP A 526 -0.30 -36.23 5.76
C TRP A 526 0.96 -36.34 4.92
N SER A 527 1.62 -35.22 4.67
CA SER A 527 2.91 -35.14 3.97
C SER A 527 3.84 -34.16 4.66
N ARG A 528 5.14 -34.25 4.36
CA ARG A 528 6.10 -33.21 4.73
C ARG A 528 5.85 -31.98 3.87
N LEU A 529 5.94 -30.80 4.48
CA LEU A 529 6.03 -29.54 3.74
C LEU A 529 7.32 -29.51 2.91
N PRO A 530 7.35 -28.81 1.76
CA PRO A 530 8.52 -28.75 0.91
C PRO A 530 9.73 -28.19 1.66
N GLU A 531 10.93 -28.57 1.20
CA GLU A 531 12.17 -27.98 1.67
C GLU A 531 12.16 -26.47 1.40
N ARG A 532 12.62 -25.67 2.37
CA ARG A 532 12.61 -24.21 2.26
C ARG A 532 13.81 -23.80 1.43
N ASP A 533 13.58 -22.88 0.50
CA ASP A 533 14.68 -22.21 -0.19
C ASP A 533 15.49 -21.42 0.85
N THR A 534 16.81 -21.65 0.86
CA THR A 534 17.76 -21.02 1.79
C THR A 534 18.45 -19.79 1.22
N ASP A 535 18.25 -19.46 -0.06
CA ASP A 535 18.81 -18.26 -0.68
C ASP A 535 18.09 -17.00 -0.17
N PRO A 536 18.75 -16.13 0.61
CA PRO A 536 18.12 -14.93 1.16
C PRO A 536 17.65 -13.97 0.06
N THR A 537 18.28 -13.98 -1.11
CA THR A 537 17.96 -13.09 -2.24
C THR A 537 16.64 -13.48 -2.88
N ARG A 538 16.47 -14.77 -3.20
CA ARG A 538 15.22 -15.30 -3.78
C ARG A 538 14.06 -15.17 -2.80
N ARG A 539 14.28 -15.46 -1.51
CA ARG A 539 13.27 -15.24 -0.47
C ARG A 539 12.88 -13.76 -0.34
N ALA A 540 13.86 -12.86 -0.27
CA ALA A 540 13.58 -11.42 -0.17
C ALA A 540 12.82 -10.89 -1.39
N ALA A 541 13.11 -11.41 -2.59
CA ALA A 541 12.35 -11.11 -3.81
C ALA A 541 10.88 -11.55 -3.69
N ALA A 542 10.65 -12.84 -3.46
CA ALA A 542 9.29 -13.39 -3.35
C ALA A 542 8.47 -12.72 -2.22
N VAL A 543 9.09 -12.43 -1.07
CA VAL A 543 8.43 -11.72 0.04
C VAL A 543 8.14 -10.27 -0.32
N ALA A 544 9.04 -9.56 -1.02
CA ALA A 544 8.78 -8.19 -1.48
C ALA A 544 7.63 -8.13 -2.49
N ASP A 545 7.57 -9.08 -3.44
CA ASP A 545 6.48 -9.20 -4.41
C ASP A 545 5.15 -9.52 -3.71
N ALA A 546 5.13 -10.52 -2.80
CA ALA A 546 3.95 -10.87 -2.02
C ALA A 546 3.47 -9.71 -1.11
N LEU A 547 4.38 -8.89 -0.57
CA LEU A 547 4.04 -7.69 0.20
C LEU A 547 3.44 -6.59 -0.69
N LEU A 548 4.01 -6.35 -1.88
CA LEU A 548 3.50 -5.39 -2.85
C LEU A 548 2.10 -5.79 -3.35
N GLU A 549 1.91 -7.07 -3.68
CA GLU A 549 0.63 -7.61 -4.11
C GLU A 549 -0.39 -7.52 -2.97
N ARG A 550 -0.04 -7.95 -1.75
CA ARG A 550 -0.96 -7.96 -0.60
C ARG A 550 -1.38 -6.58 -0.12
N HIS A 551 -0.44 -5.65 0.00
CA HIS A 551 -0.69 -4.33 0.62
C HIS A 551 -0.94 -3.21 -0.38
N GLY A 552 -0.44 -3.31 -1.61
CA GLY A 552 -0.39 -2.22 -2.60
C GLY A 552 0.58 -1.10 -2.23
N VAL A 553 0.62 -0.70 -0.95
CA VAL A 553 1.55 0.24 -0.32
C VAL A 553 2.25 -0.43 0.86
N VAL A 554 3.50 -0.86 0.64
CA VAL A 554 4.36 -1.49 1.64
C VAL A 554 4.95 -0.43 2.57
N THR A 555 4.68 -0.59 3.86
CA THR A 555 5.16 0.29 4.94
C THR A 555 5.99 -0.52 5.93
N ARG A 556 6.89 0.14 6.67
CA ARG A 556 7.69 -0.50 7.73
C ARG A 556 6.80 -1.21 8.77
N GLY A 557 5.65 -0.62 9.10
CA GLY A 557 4.68 -1.18 10.05
C GLY A 557 3.98 -2.44 9.52
N ALA A 558 3.59 -2.46 8.25
CA ALA A 558 3.03 -3.66 7.61
C ALA A 558 4.00 -4.84 7.64
N VAL A 559 5.25 -4.62 7.23
CA VAL A 559 6.29 -5.67 7.21
C VAL A 559 6.61 -6.20 8.61
N ALA A 560 6.62 -5.32 9.61
CA ALA A 560 6.81 -5.73 11.01
C ALA A 560 5.62 -6.54 11.55
N ALA A 561 4.40 -6.19 11.17
CA ALA A 561 3.18 -6.88 11.63
C ALA A 561 3.01 -8.30 11.07
N GLU A 562 3.62 -8.60 9.92
CA GLU A 562 3.65 -9.94 9.33
C GLU A 562 4.83 -10.80 9.84
N GLY A 563 5.72 -10.25 10.67
CA GLY A 563 6.82 -11.01 11.26
C GLY A 563 7.93 -11.40 10.26
N VAL A 564 8.07 -10.67 9.15
CA VAL A 564 9.09 -10.94 8.13
C VAL A 564 10.49 -10.98 8.75
N THR A 565 11.23 -12.06 8.51
CA THR A 565 12.59 -12.26 9.04
C THR A 565 13.53 -11.15 8.57
N GLY A 566 14.22 -10.49 9.51
CA GLY A 566 15.05 -9.29 9.24
C GLY A 566 14.24 -8.00 9.01
N GLY A 567 12.92 -8.06 9.02
CA GLY A 567 12.01 -6.92 8.90
C GLY A 567 12.16 -6.15 7.58
N PHE A 568 11.82 -4.87 7.61
CA PHE A 568 11.86 -3.99 6.43
C PHE A 568 13.26 -3.89 5.80
N ALA A 569 14.33 -4.03 6.59
CA ALA A 569 15.71 -3.97 6.08
C ALA A 569 16.06 -5.14 5.14
N ALA A 570 15.43 -6.31 5.31
CA ALA A 570 15.67 -7.47 4.45
C ALA A 570 15.07 -7.30 3.05
N VAL A 571 13.91 -6.64 2.94
CA VAL A 571 13.20 -6.43 1.66
C VAL A 571 13.56 -5.09 0.98
N TYR A 572 14.11 -4.13 1.72
CA TYR A 572 14.45 -2.79 1.19
C TYR A 572 15.32 -2.80 -0.07
N PRO A 573 16.41 -3.59 -0.19
CA PRO A 573 17.25 -3.59 -1.38
C PRO A 573 16.50 -4.07 -2.64
N VAL A 574 15.57 -5.02 -2.48
CA VAL A 574 14.72 -5.49 -3.57
C VAL A 574 13.75 -4.40 -3.98
N LEU A 575 13.05 -3.79 -3.03
CA LEU A 575 12.08 -2.72 -3.27
C LEU A 575 12.74 -1.50 -3.94
N ALA A 576 13.97 -1.14 -3.55
CA ALA A 576 14.77 -0.11 -4.21
C ALA A 576 15.15 -0.50 -5.65
N ALA A 577 15.59 -1.74 -5.89
CA ALA A 577 15.84 -2.23 -7.24
C ALA A 577 14.56 -2.33 -8.11
N LEU A 578 13.37 -2.43 -7.51
CA LEU A 578 12.08 -2.33 -8.20
C LEU A 578 11.70 -0.86 -8.51
N GLU A 579 12.10 0.11 -7.67
CA GLU A 579 12.01 1.55 -7.99
C GLU A 579 12.87 1.90 -9.21
N GLU A 580 14.14 1.47 -9.23
CA GLU A 580 15.07 1.74 -10.34
C GLU A 580 14.57 1.19 -11.68
N ARG A 581 13.80 0.09 -11.66
CA ARG A 581 13.19 -0.53 -12.84
C ARG A 581 11.79 0.01 -13.16
N GLY A 582 11.26 0.94 -12.35
CA GLY A 582 9.92 1.52 -12.51
C GLY A 582 8.75 0.59 -12.15
N ALA A 583 9.03 -0.60 -11.61
CA ALA A 583 8.01 -1.57 -11.17
C ALA A 583 7.35 -1.16 -9.85
N ALA A 584 8.08 -0.43 -9.00
CA ALA A 584 7.56 0.21 -7.80
C ALA A 584 7.83 1.73 -7.83
N ARG A 585 7.11 2.49 -7.01
CA ARG A 585 7.38 3.89 -6.69
C ARG A 585 7.76 3.99 -5.21
N ARG A 586 8.85 4.69 -4.89
CA ARG A 586 9.22 5.07 -3.51
C ARG A 586 8.68 6.48 -3.23
N GLY A 587 8.17 6.72 -2.01
CA GLY A 587 7.65 8.03 -1.61
C GLY A 587 6.98 8.02 -0.24
N TYR A 588 6.41 9.15 0.16
CA TYR A 588 5.56 9.26 1.35
C TYR A 588 4.08 9.29 0.92
N PHE A 589 3.50 8.13 0.62
CA PHE A 589 2.14 8.07 0.09
C PHE A 589 1.06 8.30 1.14
N VAL A 590 1.33 7.97 2.41
CA VAL A 590 0.42 8.12 3.55
C VAL A 590 1.05 8.97 4.64
N GLU A 591 0.31 9.94 5.17
CA GLU A 591 0.71 10.83 6.26
C GLU A 591 1.08 10.07 7.56
N GLY A 592 1.94 10.66 8.37
CA GLY A 592 2.25 10.18 9.73
C GLY A 592 3.10 8.91 9.85
N LEU A 593 3.38 8.21 8.74
CA LEU A 593 4.14 6.94 8.78
C LEU A 593 5.67 7.10 8.78
N GLY A 594 6.17 8.32 8.63
CA GLY A 594 7.54 8.74 9.01
C GLY A 594 8.73 8.10 8.28
N ALA A 595 8.51 7.18 7.36
CA ALA A 595 9.53 6.48 6.59
C ALA A 595 9.12 6.38 5.12
N ALA A 596 10.09 6.21 4.22
CA ALA A 596 9.85 5.93 2.82
C ALA A 596 9.00 4.65 2.66
N GLN A 597 7.94 4.77 1.86
CA GLN A 597 6.98 3.73 1.54
C GLN A 597 7.23 3.29 0.09
N PHE A 598 6.92 2.04 -0.24
CA PHE A 598 6.98 1.53 -1.60
C PHE A 598 5.60 1.12 -2.05
N ALA A 599 5.22 1.45 -3.28
CA ALA A 599 3.91 1.11 -3.81
C ALA A 599 3.99 0.73 -5.28
N VAL A 600 3.14 -0.21 -5.71
CA VAL A 600 2.94 -0.43 -7.15
C VAL A 600 2.26 0.81 -7.75
N PRO A 601 2.59 1.25 -8.98
CA PRO A 601 2.05 2.50 -9.55
C PRO A 601 0.52 2.63 -9.44
N GLY A 602 -0.21 1.58 -9.84
CA GLY A 602 -1.68 1.53 -9.78
C GLY A 602 -2.29 1.36 -8.38
N ALA A 603 -1.48 1.24 -7.32
CA ALA A 603 -1.93 1.35 -5.93
C ALA A 603 -1.99 2.81 -5.48
N VAL A 604 -0.96 3.61 -5.82
CA VAL A 604 -0.91 5.04 -5.47
C VAL A 604 -2.09 5.80 -6.07
N ASP A 605 -2.38 5.53 -7.34
CA ASP A 605 -3.44 6.22 -8.07
C ASP A 605 -4.83 5.84 -7.51
N ARG A 606 -5.04 4.56 -7.17
CA ARG A 606 -6.25 4.07 -6.49
C ARG A 606 -6.40 4.63 -5.07
N LEU A 607 -5.31 4.69 -4.30
CA LEU A 607 -5.29 5.26 -2.95
C LEU A 607 -5.70 6.74 -2.95
N ARG A 608 -5.19 7.53 -3.91
CA ARG A 608 -5.55 8.94 -4.09
C ARG A 608 -6.99 9.14 -4.53
N ALA A 609 -7.47 8.35 -5.50
CA ALA A 609 -8.87 8.40 -5.92
C ALA A 609 -9.85 8.14 -4.76
N LEU A 610 -9.46 7.30 -3.79
CA LEU A 610 -10.25 7.05 -2.57
C LEU A 610 -10.15 8.15 -1.52
N ALA A 611 -9.05 8.92 -1.49
CA ALA A 611 -8.91 10.08 -0.60
C ALA A 611 -9.82 11.26 -1.03
N ASP A 612 -9.99 11.44 -2.34
CA ASP A 612 -10.88 12.46 -2.93
C ASP A 612 -12.38 12.06 -2.88
N GLU A 613 -12.70 10.78 -2.61
CA GLU A 613 -14.06 10.19 -2.73
C GLU A 613 -15.03 10.62 -1.61
N HIS A 614 -15.79 11.69 -1.83
CA HIS A 614 -16.86 12.14 -0.92
C HIS A 614 -18.13 11.26 -1.06
N ARG A 615 -18.17 10.12 -0.35
CA ARG A 615 -19.32 9.20 -0.39
C ARG A 615 -20.52 9.66 0.45
N ARG A 616 -21.73 9.52 -0.13
CA ARG A 616 -23.02 9.81 0.54
C ARG A 616 -23.46 8.78 1.59
N THR A 617 -22.76 7.66 1.71
CA THR A 617 -23.05 6.61 2.70
C THR A 617 -21.74 5.95 3.12
N PRO A 618 -21.42 5.87 4.42
CA PRO A 618 -20.18 5.26 4.88
C PRO A 618 -20.22 3.75 4.68
N THR A 619 -19.16 3.17 4.12
CA THR A 619 -18.96 1.70 4.13
C THR A 619 -18.58 1.25 5.53
N THR A 620 -19.29 0.24 6.04
CA THR A 620 -18.97 -0.41 7.31
C THR A 620 -18.33 -1.78 7.06
N LEU A 621 -17.22 -2.08 7.74
CA LEU A 621 -16.51 -3.37 7.64
C LEU A 621 -16.25 -3.94 9.04
N VAL A 622 -16.44 -5.25 9.20
CA VAL A 622 -16.01 -6.01 10.40
C VAL A 622 -14.89 -6.95 9.96
N LEU A 623 -13.69 -6.78 10.52
CA LEU A 623 -12.52 -7.60 10.20
C LEU A 623 -11.99 -8.28 11.47
N ALA A 624 -11.33 -9.42 11.32
CA ALA A 624 -10.47 -9.91 12.40
C ALA A 624 -9.33 -8.90 12.62
N ALA A 625 -8.98 -8.61 13.87
CA ALA A 625 -7.89 -7.68 14.19
C ALA A 625 -6.52 -8.17 13.67
N THR A 626 -6.42 -9.45 13.33
CA THR A 626 -5.24 -10.10 12.73
C THR A 626 -5.29 -10.17 11.19
N ASP A 627 -6.43 -9.89 10.54
CA ASP A 627 -6.57 -9.97 9.08
C ASP A 627 -5.61 -8.97 8.38
N PRO A 628 -4.83 -9.38 7.36
CA PRO A 628 -3.96 -8.47 6.61
C PRO A 628 -4.65 -7.27 5.95
N ALA A 629 -5.98 -7.28 5.79
CA ALA A 629 -6.76 -6.15 5.31
C ALA A 629 -6.96 -5.06 6.38
N SER A 630 -6.81 -5.40 7.67
CA SER A 630 -6.87 -4.43 8.76
C SER A 630 -5.53 -3.70 8.86
N PRO A 631 -5.47 -2.38 8.62
CA PRO A 631 -4.21 -1.63 8.72
C PRO A 631 -3.85 -1.27 10.18
N TYR A 632 -4.83 -1.28 11.08
CA TYR A 632 -4.66 -0.81 12.45
C TYR A 632 -3.87 -1.79 13.31
N GLY A 633 -2.94 -1.24 14.09
CA GLY A 633 -1.93 -2.02 14.81
C GLY A 633 -0.90 -2.68 13.89
N ALA A 634 -0.82 -2.27 12.63
CA ALA A 634 0.11 -2.78 11.62
C ALA A 634 0.74 -1.62 10.84
N ALA A 635 0.18 -1.26 9.68
CA ALA A 635 0.61 -0.08 8.91
C ALA A 635 0.25 1.24 9.61
N LEU A 636 -0.91 1.29 10.29
CA LEU A 636 -1.38 2.42 11.06
C LEU A 636 -1.28 2.13 12.57
N PRO A 637 -0.93 3.12 13.41
CA PRO A 637 -1.03 3.00 14.86
C PRO A 637 -2.49 2.85 15.30
N TRP A 638 -2.72 2.33 16.51
CA TRP A 638 -4.05 2.43 17.13
C TRP A 638 -4.37 3.91 17.41
N PRO A 639 -5.58 4.40 17.08
CA PRO A 639 -5.97 5.77 17.40
C PRO A 639 -5.97 6.03 18.91
N GLU A 640 -5.88 7.31 19.28
CA GLU A 640 -6.21 7.74 20.63
C GLU A 640 -7.69 7.45 20.92
N ARG A 641 -8.03 7.16 22.19
CA ARG A 641 -9.40 6.87 22.61
C ARG A 641 -10.05 8.14 23.14
N VAL A 642 -11.33 8.32 22.82
CA VAL A 642 -12.19 9.38 23.37
C VAL A 642 -12.20 9.37 24.90
N VAL A 643 -12.35 8.18 25.50
CA VAL A 643 -12.35 8.03 26.96
C VAL A 643 -10.92 7.85 27.46
N ALA A 644 -10.48 8.78 28.31
CA ALA A 644 -9.16 8.79 28.91
C ALA A 644 -8.84 7.50 29.70
N GLN A 645 -7.56 7.15 29.80
CA GLN A 645 -7.08 5.85 30.27
C GLN A 645 -7.12 5.67 31.82
N GLU A 646 -8.18 6.11 32.49
CA GLU A 646 -8.36 5.89 33.92
C GLU A 646 -8.94 4.49 34.20
N GLY A 647 -8.08 3.59 34.71
CA GLY A 647 -8.49 2.28 35.25
C GLY A 647 -8.73 1.14 34.24
N THR A 648 -8.70 1.40 32.93
CA THR A 648 -8.99 0.37 31.92
C THR A 648 -7.77 -0.49 31.57
N GLY A 649 -7.67 -1.70 32.12
CA GLY A 649 -6.56 -2.63 31.85
C GLY A 649 -6.53 -3.21 30.41
N HIS A 650 -7.60 -3.05 29.64
CA HIS A 650 -7.72 -3.57 28.28
C HIS A 650 -7.18 -2.57 27.26
N ARG A 651 -6.26 -3.04 26.39
CA ARG A 651 -5.68 -2.29 25.27
C ARG A 651 -5.92 -3.02 23.95
N PRO A 652 -6.15 -2.31 22.84
CA PRO A 652 -6.31 -2.93 21.53
C PRO A 652 -5.01 -3.63 21.09
N GLY A 653 -5.12 -4.64 20.23
CA GLY A 653 -3.99 -5.37 19.70
C GLY A 653 -4.40 -6.43 18.69
N ARG A 654 -3.48 -6.81 17.79
CA ARG A 654 -3.71 -7.84 16.76
C ARG A 654 -3.66 -9.23 17.40
N LYS A 655 -4.74 -9.61 18.08
CA LYS A 655 -4.88 -10.87 18.85
C LYS A 655 -5.89 -11.79 18.19
N ALA A 656 -5.63 -13.09 18.20
CA ALA A 656 -6.56 -14.10 17.68
C ALA A 656 -7.95 -14.00 18.34
N GLY A 657 -9.00 -13.96 17.52
CA GLY A 657 -10.39 -13.81 17.95
C GLY A 657 -10.82 -12.40 18.37
N ALA A 658 -9.94 -11.39 18.32
CA ALA A 658 -10.33 -9.99 18.42
C ALA A 658 -10.79 -9.45 17.05
N LEU A 659 -11.67 -8.45 17.05
CA LEU A 659 -12.23 -7.84 15.83
C LEU A 659 -11.99 -6.33 15.83
N VAL A 660 -11.99 -5.74 14.64
CA VAL A 660 -12.08 -4.29 14.42
C VAL A 660 -13.30 -3.99 13.55
N VAL A 661 -13.96 -2.86 13.83
CA VAL A 661 -15.07 -2.34 13.03
C VAL A 661 -14.68 -0.99 12.48
N LEU A 662 -14.66 -0.89 11.15
CA LEU A 662 -14.31 0.32 10.42
C LEU A 662 -15.57 0.96 9.83
N VAL A 663 -15.71 2.27 9.97
CA VAL A 663 -16.78 3.07 9.34
C VAL A 663 -16.10 4.13 8.48
N ALA A 664 -16.33 4.10 7.16
CA ALA A 664 -15.64 4.94 6.17
C ALA A 664 -14.09 4.92 6.26
N GLY A 665 -13.52 3.81 6.74
CA GLY A 665 -12.07 3.64 6.95
C GLY A 665 -11.58 4.07 8.34
N GLU A 666 -12.37 4.78 9.13
CA GLU A 666 -12.01 5.13 10.51
C GLU A 666 -12.32 3.95 11.45
N LEU A 667 -11.39 3.62 12.34
CA LEU A 667 -11.62 2.60 13.37
C LEU A 667 -12.64 3.14 14.38
N THR A 668 -13.84 2.55 14.40
CA THR A 668 -14.92 2.95 15.32
C THR A 668 -14.90 2.10 16.58
N LEU A 669 -14.81 0.77 16.43
CA LEU A 669 -14.86 -0.19 17.54
C LEU A 669 -13.74 -1.23 17.46
N TYR A 670 -13.23 -1.64 18.61
CA TYR A 670 -12.45 -2.86 18.80
C TYR A 670 -13.20 -3.82 19.72
N VAL A 671 -13.27 -5.09 19.33
CA VAL A 671 -13.92 -6.18 20.07
C VAL A 671 -12.83 -7.12 20.59
N GLU A 672 -12.77 -7.33 21.91
CA GLU A 672 -11.81 -8.26 22.51
C GLU A 672 -12.19 -9.73 22.22
N ARG A 673 -11.20 -10.65 22.29
CA ARG A 673 -11.39 -12.10 22.13
C ARG A 673 -12.57 -12.59 22.99
N GLY A 674 -13.57 -13.16 22.34
CA GLY A 674 -14.79 -13.68 23.00
C GLY A 674 -15.91 -12.66 23.19
N GLY A 675 -15.75 -11.41 22.73
CA GLY A 675 -16.84 -10.45 22.57
C GLY A 675 -17.37 -9.77 23.83
N ARG A 676 -16.75 -9.99 24.99
CA ARG A 676 -17.24 -9.48 26.29
C ARG A 676 -16.90 -8.01 26.54
N THR A 677 -15.83 -7.52 25.92
CA THR A 677 -15.31 -6.16 26.09
C THR A 677 -15.28 -5.47 24.73
N LEU A 678 -15.85 -4.27 24.66
CA LEU A 678 -15.69 -3.33 23.55
C LEU A 678 -14.84 -2.14 23.96
N LEU A 679 -14.11 -1.57 23.01
CA LEU A 679 -13.49 -0.23 23.10
C LEU A 679 -14.00 0.60 21.92
N SER A 680 -14.46 1.82 22.17
CA SER A 680 -14.72 2.84 21.16
C SER A 680 -13.50 3.74 20.94
N PHE A 681 -13.44 4.33 19.75
CA PHE A 681 -12.43 5.31 19.34
C PHE A 681 -13.06 6.61 18.79
N VAL A 682 -14.39 6.67 18.69
CA VAL A 682 -15.16 7.85 18.27
C VAL A 682 -16.36 8.04 19.21
N ASP A 683 -16.85 9.27 19.28
CA ASP A 683 -18.00 9.72 20.07
C ASP A 683 -19.24 10.06 19.22
N ASP A 684 -19.13 9.99 17.89
CA ASP A 684 -20.24 10.20 16.97
C ASP A 684 -21.29 9.06 17.03
N ASP A 685 -22.52 9.41 17.43
CA ASP A 685 -23.64 8.48 17.54
C ASP A 685 -23.99 7.79 16.21
N GLU A 686 -23.85 8.47 15.07
CA GLU A 686 -24.14 7.87 13.75
C GLU A 686 -23.12 6.78 13.39
N ALA A 687 -21.82 7.05 13.57
CA ALA A 687 -20.76 6.08 13.39
C ALA A 687 -20.87 4.89 14.37
N LEU A 688 -21.18 5.15 15.65
CA LEU A 688 -21.39 4.11 16.65
C LEU A 688 -22.60 3.22 16.30
N ALA A 689 -23.71 3.79 15.84
CA ALA A 689 -24.87 3.05 15.37
C ALA A 689 -24.56 2.23 14.10
N ALA A 690 -23.82 2.79 13.14
CA ALA A 690 -23.38 2.10 11.93
C ALA A 690 -22.47 0.90 12.26
N ALA A 691 -21.50 1.07 13.18
CA ALA A 691 -20.62 -0.01 13.62
C ALA A 691 -21.34 -1.10 14.44
N ALA A 692 -22.27 -0.71 15.31
CA ALA A 692 -23.12 -1.65 16.05
C ALA A 692 -23.99 -2.49 15.10
N LYS A 693 -24.56 -1.85 14.06
CA LYS A 693 -25.29 -2.54 13.00
C LYS A 693 -24.40 -3.51 12.23
N ALA A 694 -23.19 -3.10 11.83
CA ALA A 694 -22.26 -3.98 11.11
C ALA A 694 -21.88 -5.24 11.92
N LEU A 695 -21.70 -5.10 13.24
CA LEU A 695 -21.53 -6.26 14.14
C LEU A 695 -22.78 -7.15 14.18
N ALA A 696 -23.98 -6.57 14.21
CA ALA A 696 -25.21 -7.34 14.21
C ALA A 696 -25.42 -8.09 12.89
N ASP A 697 -25.21 -7.43 11.75
CA ASP A 697 -25.30 -8.03 10.42
C ASP A 697 -24.29 -9.20 10.28
N ALA A 698 -23.07 -9.04 10.77
CA ALA A 698 -22.06 -10.12 10.81
C ALA A 698 -22.45 -11.32 11.70
N VAL A 699 -23.26 -11.12 12.75
CA VAL A 699 -23.82 -12.22 13.56
C VAL A 699 -24.98 -12.89 12.84
N HIS A 700 -25.87 -12.13 12.18
CA HIS A 700 -27.02 -12.67 11.46
C HIS A 700 -26.64 -13.44 10.18
N THR A 701 -25.56 -13.07 9.50
CA THR A 701 -25.01 -13.84 8.37
C THR A 701 -24.27 -15.10 8.80
N GLY A 702 -24.02 -15.29 10.10
CA GLY A 702 -23.29 -16.42 10.66
C GLY A 702 -21.76 -16.33 10.57
N ALA A 703 -21.21 -15.23 10.02
CA ALA A 703 -19.77 -14.96 10.02
C ALA A 703 -19.21 -14.81 11.45
N LEU A 704 -20.01 -14.25 12.36
CA LEU A 704 -19.79 -14.25 13.79
C LEU A 704 -20.78 -15.18 14.51
N GLY A 705 -20.28 -15.90 15.52
CA GLY A 705 -21.12 -16.58 16.49
C GLY A 705 -21.85 -15.60 17.42
N ALA A 706 -22.70 -16.13 18.30
CA ALA A 706 -23.45 -15.33 19.26
C ALA A 706 -22.56 -14.43 20.15
N LEU A 707 -22.68 -13.10 19.98
CA LEU A 707 -21.90 -12.10 20.70
C LEU A 707 -22.57 -11.70 22.02
N SER A 708 -21.78 -11.50 23.09
CA SER A 708 -22.28 -11.15 24.43
C SER A 708 -21.36 -10.12 25.08
N VAL A 709 -21.74 -8.85 24.98
CA VAL A 709 -21.00 -7.69 25.49
C VAL A 709 -21.40 -7.42 26.93
N GLU A 710 -20.41 -7.37 27.83
CA GLU A 710 -20.62 -7.10 29.26
C GLU A 710 -20.05 -5.73 29.67
N ARG A 711 -18.93 -5.34 29.03
CA ARG A 711 -18.25 -4.06 29.26
C ARG A 711 -18.02 -3.30 27.96
N ALA A 712 -18.11 -1.99 28.05
CA ALA A 712 -17.76 -1.07 26.98
C ALA A 712 -16.91 0.05 27.58
N ASP A 713 -15.77 0.34 26.95
CA ASP A 713 -14.82 1.40 27.31
C ASP A 713 -14.23 1.38 28.72
N GLY A 714 -14.39 0.26 29.42
CA GLY A 714 -13.96 0.10 30.80
C GLY A 714 -15.11 0.08 31.80
N GLU A 715 -16.31 0.50 31.42
CA GLU A 715 -17.52 0.47 32.24
C GLU A 715 -18.44 -0.73 31.93
N ALA A 716 -19.56 -0.85 32.64
CA ALA A 716 -20.62 -1.79 32.29
C ALA A 716 -21.35 -1.30 31.02
N VAL A 717 -21.68 -2.21 30.10
CA VAL A 717 -22.31 -1.83 28.82
C VAL A 717 -23.64 -1.06 28.98
N PHE A 718 -24.32 -1.17 30.11
CA PHE A 718 -25.58 -0.45 30.39
C PHE A 718 -25.41 1.03 30.77
N THR A 719 -24.19 1.48 31.13
CA THR A 719 -23.87 2.89 31.43
C THR A 719 -23.12 3.58 30.29
N SER A 720 -22.57 2.82 29.34
CA SER A 720 -21.84 3.33 28.18
C SER A 720 -22.78 3.89 27.08
N PRO A 721 -22.38 4.95 26.34
CA PRO A 721 -23.10 5.43 25.15
C PRO A 721 -23.38 4.33 24.11
N LEU A 722 -22.50 3.33 24.01
CA LEU A 722 -22.65 2.18 23.11
C LEU A 722 -23.92 1.35 23.36
N ARG A 723 -24.56 1.50 24.52
CA ARG A 723 -25.80 0.80 24.87
C ARG A 723 -26.88 0.98 23.80
N ASP A 724 -27.16 2.21 23.40
CA ASP A 724 -28.34 2.52 22.60
C ASP A 724 -28.10 2.20 21.12
N ALA A 725 -26.86 2.36 20.64
CA ALA A 725 -26.40 1.84 19.36
C ALA A 725 -26.55 0.30 19.27
N LEU A 726 -26.04 -0.45 20.25
CA LEU A 726 -26.15 -1.91 20.28
C LEU A 726 -27.60 -2.39 20.42
N THR A 727 -28.40 -1.72 21.26
CA THR A 727 -29.82 -2.07 21.44
C THR A 727 -30.62 -1.83 20.16
N SER A 728 -30.36 -0.72 19.46
CA SER A 728 -30.96 -0.40 18.16
C SER A 728 -30.55 -1.38 17.06
N ALA A 729 -29.32 -1.91 17.12
CA ALA A 729 -28.84 -3.00 16.27
C ALA A 729 -29.43 -4.39 16.62
N GLY A 730 -30.31 -4.48 17.63
CA GLY A 730 -31.04 -5.70 17.98
C GLY A 730 -30.46 -6.54 19.13
N PHE A 731 -29.39 -6.07 19.78
CA PHE A 731 -28.86 -6.75 20.98
C PHE A 731 -29.88 -6.67 22.13
N ARG A 732 -30.06 -7.78 22.85
CA ARG A 732 -31.04 -7.89 23.94
C ARG A 732 -30.36 -7.86 25.31
N ALA A 733 -30.97 -7.16 26.26
CA ALA A 733 -30.49 -7.11 27.64
C ALA A 733 -30.54 -8.49 28.32
N THR A 734 -29.50 -8.79 29.09
CA THR A 734 -29.36 -9.95 29.97
C THR A 734 -28.78 -9.50 31.31
N PRO A 735 -28.87 -10.29 32.40
CA PRO A 735 -28.33 -9.90 33.71
C PRO A 735 -26.83 -9.62 33.76
N ARG A 736 -26.06 -9.96 32.70
CA ARG A 736 -24.61 -9.71 32.62
C ARG A 736 -24.21 -8.68 31.55
N GLY A 737 -25.14 -8.19 30.73
CA GLY A 737 -24.84 -7.30 29.61
C GLY A 737 -25.79 -7.48 28.42
N LEU A 738 -25.37 -7.01 27.24
CA LEU A 738 -26.13 -7.08 25.99
C LEU A 738 -25.71 -8.32 25.18
N ARG A 739 -26.67 -9.08 24.65
CA ARG A 739 -26.40 -10.29 23.86
C ARG A 739 -27.18 -10.33 22.55
N LEU A 740 -26.50 -10.71 21.48
CA LEU A 740 -27.10 -11.07 20.19
C LEU A 740 -26.89 -12.57 19.91
N ARG A 741 -27.79 -13.15 19.13
CA ARG A 741 -27.71 -14.50 18.59
C ARG A 741 -28.23 -14.44 17.16
N GLY A 742 -27.48 -15.00 16.21
CA GLY A 742 -27.98 -15.30 14.86
C GLY A 742 -29.01 -16.43 14.88
#